data_AF-A0A7X7NAS5-F1
#
_entry.id   AF-A0A7X7NAS5-F1
#
_cell.length_a   1.000
_cell.length_b   1.000
_cell.length_c   1.000
_cell.angle_alpha   90.00
_cell.angle_beta   90.00
_cell.angle_gamma   90.00
#
_symmetry.space_group_name_H-M   'P 1'
#
loop_
_entity.id
_entity.type
_entity.pdbx_description
1 polymer ?
#
loop_
_entity_poly.entity_id
_entity_poly.type
_entity_poly.pdbx_seq_one_letter_code
_entity_poly.pdbx_strand_id
1 'polypeptide(L)'
;MTPEQQLIQQIIQLINSSQLERNPLLEDYAEQFSEMCRLANDRLLRCADYLDKGMRSEAIHEAQTQPDLFHLSELLASDGLRKWKNICIDLELARFQPLNESILTRLRSEMKLEEDLSPLLKEYRRCVYQADHPGCIRILRQLREKDPENQSWKTNLEPLEEAALGEWIEQAEEALSAMDLRWLKSIFNELNHPQRVVAAPESLMKRLRVALMSERSGDLLLEGEKLLGIVRDLMSKEDAVELDAQLEKCDKLMEDEAFLRRPPEWDKTLVSARELLETLGRRRAKQVDFNQAMSGMRDLLEGGSFGEMELRHEWERLEAWEMPIPELLRRQVEETLGAMRSRRLRRAKMIAYGTACGIILAVLVAFGVLWWHNRNVLRARRLAEMEALYDGKRIDELENYLKLVEESDPVFFKSPAVRTLNDKLLANKETFRKMALEYANRRTYLEGIRKNGYGAGREQIERLLREADENATSREEKDWLSSWRNGWRAWESRQVASADGVLARAIRQVDTSLVELRGVDLVGERKKLEALRDICQKAQVVDERASQEVRKRFAETKEKLDARWLDFETREREANEKALADEKAAAERKAKLVALRRDIPRALPDLTRYGQLLGEFLEVGAGEPEYSGYKATYDRIGMYSKAAMLSKFVLVNLSPGGESSRQISEFLAGEAGLPDSVWRADLSRASELMSETVGLRRKVMGLMSGNRNELRVYKFRFRRKGTETWTELYSPEPILEKTQDGVTQYWGQVYWCEKDDKRMSLLHTSRVFADKLTTELFEFERRVSPEDNLAAHTVYLRKLIAEANEASAMDIHLLKALGELRTSEEIDTIPAAWLAKRLVHFLYENCHAELPETTYWVDFAKEIDTNVPWINKNHPETRLASEKVAAFWVKMPDFEPIIRRLEANRALLCASLSFGVQCVGSIQPSGDSGGMKLVSCITSRPDELWVLQASAVNVLPQFKVLSTIGDSIDAESLKRDCFVGMPVFAPARGRESSKVLRNACPEESLRKRVEFPQSWPVNAR
;
A
#
# COMPACT_ATOMS: atom_id res chain seq x y z
N MET A 1 18.34 -43.53 53.46
CA MET A 1 19.32 -42.46 53.67
C MET A 1 20.46 -42.68 52.68
N THR A 2 21.06 -41.63 52.17
CA THR A 2 22.33 -41.74 51.44
C THR A 2 23.50 -41.78 52.45
N PRO A 3 24.73 -42.19 52.06
CA PRO A 3 25.89 -42.20 52.96
C PRO A 3 26.18 -40.82 53.58
N GLU A 4 26.01 -39.76 52.80
CA GLU A 4 26.23 -38.37 53.22
C GLU A 4 25.22 -37.97 54.30
N GLN A 5 23.95 -38.36 54.16
CA GLN A 5 22.93 -38.15 55.19
C GLN A 5 23.25 -38.91 56.49
N GLN A 6 23.82 -40.11 56.39
CA GLN A 6 24.19 -40.90 57.57
C GLN A 6 25.34 -40.24 58.33
N LEU A 7 26.41 -39.83 57.63
CA LEU A 7 27.54 -39.14 58.25
C LEU A 7 27.11 -37.79 58.86
N ILE A 8 26.29 -37.00 58.15
CA ILE A 8 25.75 -35.73 58.68
C ILE A 8 24.90 -35.98 59.93
N GLN A 9 24.08 -37.03 59.97
CA GLN A 9 23.30 -37.37 61.17
C GLN A 9 24.18 -37.85 62.32
N GLN A 10 25.24 -38.63 62.07
CA GLN A 10 26.20 -39.07 63.09
C GLN A 10 26.95 -37.89 63.70
N ILE A 11 27.42 -36.95 62.87
CA ILE A 11 28.06 -35.70 63.32
C ILE A 11 27.09 -34.87 64.17
N ILE A 12 25.85 -34.66 63.71
CA ILE A 12 24.84 -33.90 64.47
C ILE A 12 24.47 -34.61 65.79
N GLN A 13 24.43 -35.95 65.83
CA GLN A 13 24.21 -36.71 67.07
C GLN A 13 25.36 -36.55 68.07
N LEU A 14 26.62 -36.55 67.62
CA LEU A 14 27.79 -36.27 68.48
C LEU A 14 27.81 -34.84 69.01
N ILE A 15 27.48 -33.85 68.16
CA ILE A 15 27.37 -32.44 68.59
C ILE A 15 26.30 -32.27 69.66
N ASN A 16 25.20 -33.03 69.58
CA ASN A 16 24.12 -33.00 70.57
C ASN A 16 24.41 -33.84 71.83
N SER A 17 25.21 -34.91 71.75
CA SER A 17 25.59 -35.72 72.92
C SER A 17 26.60 -35.05 73.86
N SER A 18 27.23 -33.95 73.40
CA SER A 18 28.22 -33.16 74.14
C SER A 18 29.52 -33.90 74.52
N GLN A 19 29.75 -35.11 73.99
CA GLN A 19 30.97 -35.89 74.19
C GLN A 19 32.04 -35.51 73.15
N LEU A 20 32.50 -34.25 73.21
CA LEU A 20 33.39 -33.65 72.21
C LEU A 20 34.84 -33.54 72.70
N GLU A 21 35.46 -34.68 72.94
CA GLU A 21 36.92 -34.80 73.11
C GLU A 21 37.55 -35.39 71.82
N ARG A 22 38.75 -34.92 71.46
CA ARG A 22 39.47 -35.40 70.26
C ARG A 22 39.76 -36.91 70.39
N ASN A 23 39.22 -37.70 69.46
CA ASN A 23 39.36 -39.14 69.43
C ASN A 23 39.30 -39.66 67.98
N PRO A 24 39.77 -40.89 67.68
CA PRO A 24 39.90 -41.38 66.30
C PRO A 24 38.60 -41.43 65.49
N LEU A 25 37.44 -41.63 66.13
CA LEU A 25 36.14 -41.62 65.44
C LEU A 25 35.72 -40.19 65.03
N LEU A 26 36.07 -39.20 65.85
CA LEU A 26 35.82 -37.79 65.57
C LEU A 26 36.78 -37.23 64.50
N GLU A 27 38.01 -37.76 64.44
CA GLU A 27 38.98 -37.49 63.38
C GLU A 27 38.50 -38.10 62.04
N ASP A 28 38.13 -39.39 62.03
CA ASP A 28 37.59 -40.09 60.85
C ASP A 28 36.34 -39.38 60.26
N TYR A 29 35.37 -39.02 61.10
CA TYR A 29 34.20 -38.26 60.64
C TYR A 29 34.54 -36.85 60.13
N ALA A 30 35.57 -36.18 60.65
CA ALA A 30 36.03 -34.89 60.13
C ALA A 30 36.73 -35.03 58.77
N GLU A 31 37.55 -36.07 58.58
CA GLU A 31 38.19 -36.37 57.30
C GLU A 31 37.16 -36.74 56.22
N GLN A 32 36.24 -37.67 56.51
CA GLN A 32 35.17 -38.06 55.58
C GLN A 32 34.26 -36.88 55.21
N PHE A 33 33.93 -36.02 56.17
CA PHE A 33 33.10 -34.83 55.92
C PHE A 33 33.84 -33.76 55.10
N SER A 34 35.15 -33.59 55.33
CA SER A 34 35.98 -32.68 54.53
C SER A 34 36.12 -33.17 53.08
N GLU A 35 36.38 -34.46 52.88
CA GLU A 35 36.50 -35.07 51.56
C GLU A 35 35.18 -35.03 50.77
N MET A 36 34.03 -35.26 51.45
CA MET A 36 32.71 -35.06 50.85
C MET A 36 32.53 -33.63 50.32
N CYS A 37 32.85 -32.62 51.15
CA CYS A 37 32.74 -31.22 50.75
C CYS A 37 33.71 -30.86 49.61
N ARG A 38 34.91 -31.45 49.60
CA ARG A 38 35.91 -31.28 48.53
C ARG A 38 35.40 -31.85 47.20
N LEU A 39 34.92 -33.10 47.20
CA LEU A 39 34.37 -33.77 46.01
C LEU A 39 33.10 -33.07 45.47
N ALA A 40 32.28 -32.51 46.35
CA ALA A 40 31.13 -31.70 45.94
C ALA A 40 31.57 -30.37 45.28
N ASN A 41 32.61 -29.71 45.80
CA ASN A 41 33.17 -28.52 45.15
C ASN A 41 33.87 -28.83 43.81
N ASP A 42 34.60 -29.94 43.69
CA ASP A 42 35.16 -30.41 42.41
C ASP A 42 34.05 -30.61 41.35
N ARG A 43 32.88 -31.13 41.77
CA ARG A 43 31.70 -31.28 40.90
C ARG A 43 31.07 -29.95 40.54
N LEU A 44 30.89 -29.03 41.50
CA LEU A 44 30.40 -27.68 41.21
C LEU A 44 31.29 -26.97 40.19
N LEU A 45 32.62 -27.08 40.31
CA LEU A 45 33.55 -26.55 39.32
C LEU A 45 33.30 -27.15 37.93
N ARG A 46 33.09 -28.47 37.79
CA ARG A 46 32.70 -29.09 36.50
C ARG A 46 31.36 -28.57 35.96
N CYS A 47 30.36 -28.38 36.83
CA CYS A 47 29.08 -27.82 36.42
C CYS A 47 29.23 -26.37 35.90
N ALA A 48 30.05 -25.54 36.55
CA ALA A 48 30.39 -24.21 36.04
C ALA A 48 31.13 -24.29 34.70
N ASP A 49 32.09 -25.20 34.57
CA ASP A 49 32.84 -25.50 33.35
C ASP A 49 31.92 -25.95 32.18
N TYR A 50 30.76 -26.55 32.46
CA TYR A 50 29.74 -26.87 31.46
C TYR A 50 28.86 -25.66 31.12
N LEU A 51 28.44 -24.87 32.11
CA LEU A 51 27.71 -23.62 31.88
C LEU A 51 28.51 -22.59 31.06
N ASP A 52 29.81 -22.47 31.32
CA ASP A 52 30.72 -21.59 30.57
C ASP A 52 30.98 -22.06 29.14
N LYS A 53 30.62 -23.31 28.83
CA LYS A 53 30.61 -23.89 27.47
C LYS A 53 29.19 -23.92 26.85
N GLY A 54 28.20 -23.34 27.51
CA GLY A 54 26.79 -23.32 27.06
C GLY A 54 26.04 -24.65 27.22
N MET A 55 26.62 -25.64 27.87
CA MET A 55 26.07 -26.99 28.04
C MET A 55 25.17 -27.04 29.30
N ARG A 56 24.00 -26.38 29.19
CA ARG A 56 23.04 -26.15 30.28
C ARG A 56 22.52 -27.46 30.88
N SER A 57 21.95 -28.34 30.06
CA SER A 57 21.36 -29.61 30.49
C SER A 57 22.41 -30.55 31.09
N GLU A 58 23.64 -30.54 30.57
CA GLU A 58 24.77 -31.32 31.08
C GLU A 58 25.22 -30.83 32.46
N ALA A 59 25.25 -29.52 32.70
CA ALA A 59 25.56 -28.93 34.01
C ALA A 59 24.51 -29.30 35.07
N ILE A 60 23.24 -29.30 34.70
CA ILE A 60 22.12 -29.67 35.58
C ILE A 60 22.14 -31.19 35.84
N HIS A 61 22.43 -32.02 34.83
CA HIS A 61 22.55 -33.47 35.01
C HIS A 61 23.74 -33.87 35.90
N GLU A 62 24.91 -33.24 35.72
CA GLU A 62 26.08 -33.43 36.61
C GLU A 62 25.77 -32.99 38.05
N ALA A 63 24.90 -31.98 38.25
CA ALA A 63 24.46 -31.53 39.57
C ALA A 63 23.43 -32.49 40.23
N GLN A 64 22.48 -33.02 39.46
CA GLN A 64 21.43 -33.95 39.93
C GLN A 64 21.92 -35.41 40.08
N THR A 65 23.05 -35.76 39.47
CA THR A 65 23.71 -37.06 39.64
C THR A 65 24.01 -37.31 41.13
N GLN A 66 23.83 -38.54 41.62
CA GLN A 66 23.95 -38.81 43.06
C GLN A 66 25.41 -38.72 43.56
N PRO A 67 25.66 -38.14 44.76
CA PRO A 67 24.70 -37.39 45.59
C PRO A 67 24.32 -36.05 44.96
N ASP A 68 23.02 -35.74 44.94
CA ASP A 68 22.48 -34.50 44.35
C ASP A 68 23.05 -33.27 45.08
N LEU A 69 23.64 -32.34 44.33
CA LEU A 69 24.36 -31.18 44.88
C LEU A 69 23.42 -30.12 45.49
N PHE A 70 22.17 -30.02 45.02
CA PHE A 70 21.18 -29.11 45.58
C PHE A 70 20.69 -29.64 46.93
N HIS A 71 20.32 -30.92 46.99
CA HIS A 71 19.93 -31.60 48.24
C HIS A 71 21.08 -31.62 49.25
N LEU A 72 22.32 -31.87 48.80
CA LEU A 72 23.51 -31.79 49.66
C LEU A 72 23.73 -30.37 50.20
N SER A 73 23.52 -29.31 49.39
CA SER A 73 23.62 -27.92 49.88
C SER A 73 22.60 -27.61 50.99
N GLU A 74 21.38 -28.17 50.91
CA GLU A 74 20.35 -27.97 51.94
C GLU A 74 20.66 -28.73 53.24
N LEU A 75 21.20 -29.94 53.16
CA LEU A 75 21.69 -30.69 54.33
C LEU A 75 22.84 -29.95 55.02
N LEU A 76 23.79 -29.42 54.24
CA LEU A 76 24.97 -28.70 54.74
C LEU A 76 24.66 -27.31 55.30
N ALA A 77 23.54 -26.69 54.93
CA ALA A 77 23.10 -25.39 55.42
C ALA A 77 22.59 -25.40 56.89
N SER A 78 22.40 -26.58 57.49
CA SER A 78 21.79 -26.75 58.82
C SER A 78 22.64 -26.18 59.98
N ASP A 79 21.98 -25.58 60.99
CA ASP A 79 22.65 -24.89 62.11
C ASP A 79 23.56 -25.80 62.96
N GLY A 80 23.33 -27.12 62.95
CA GLY A 80 24.24 -28.08 63.59
C GLY A 80 25.65 -28.07 62.97
N LEU A 81 25.74 -27.94 61.65
CA LEU A 81 27.02 -27.97 60.92
C LEU A 81 27.78 -26.63 61.00
N ARG A 82 27.09 -25.53 61.31
CA ARG A 82 27.74 -24.26 61.70
C ARG A 82 28.55 -24.43 62.99
N LYS A 83 28.06 -25.21 63.95
CA LYS A 83 28.83 -25.57 65.16
C LYS A 83 29.98 -26.53 64.84
N TRP A 84 29.76 -27.49 63.94
CA TRP A 84 30.80 -28.44 63.49
C TRP A 84 32.05 -27.71 62.97
N LYS A 85 31.89 -26.65 62.18
CA LYS A 85 33.02 -25.84 61.69
C LYS A 85 33.91 -25.30 62.81
N ASN A 86 33.32 -24.84 63.91
CA ASN A 86 34.07 -24.34 65.06
C ASN A 86 34.74 -25.50 65.81
N ILE A 87 34.01 -26.60 66.05
CA ILE A 87 34.55 -27.81 66.70
C ILE A 87 35.79 -28.35 65.95
N CYS A 88 35.78 -28.38 64.62
CA CYS A 88 36.95 -28.78 63.82
C CYS A 88 38.14 -27.80 63.94
N ILE A 89 37.91 -26.53 64.24
CA ILE A 89 38.96 -25.54 64.47
C ILE A 89 39.50 -25.69 65.91
N ASP A 90 38.61 -25.79 66.89
CA ASP A 90 38.91 -25.81 68.33
C ASP A 90 39.58 -27.12 68.78
N LEU A 91 39.29 -28.24 68.12
CA LEU A 91 39.89 -29.56 68.38
C LEU A 91 41.00 -29.96 67.38
N GLU A 92 41.46 -29.04 66.53
CA GLU A 92 42.50 -29.26 65.50
C GLU A 92 42.21 -30.43 64.53
N LEU A 93 40.93 -30.64 64.18
CA LEU A 93 40.51 -31.70 63.25
C LEU A 93 40.65 -31.26 61.79
N ALA A 94 40.45 -32.22 60.86
CA ALA A 94 40.40 -31.94 59.43
C ALA A 94 39.37 -30.85 59.09
N ARG A 95 39.85 -29.75 58.49
CA ARG A 95 39.03 -28.58 58.14
C ARG A 95 38.40 -28.77 56.78
N PHE A 96 37.09 -28.57 56.69
CA PHE A 96 36.33 -28.64 55.43
C PHE A 96 36.18 -27.28 54.76
N GLN A 97 36.01 -27.29 53.43
CA GLN A 97 35.65 -26.12 52.65
C GLN A 97 34.11 -26.01 52.53
N PRO A 98 33.49 -24.83 52.64
CA PRO A 98 32.07 -24.67 52.33
C PRO A 98 31.82 -24.89 50.84
N LEU A 99 30.58 -25.26 50.45
CA LEU A 99 30.21 -25.34 49.04
C LEU A 99 30.26 -23.96 48.36
N ASN A 100 30.55 -23.95 47.06
CA ASN A 100 30.59 -22.72 46.29
C ASN A 100 29.17 -22.21 45.94
N GLU A 101 28.61 -21.43 46.86
CA GLU A 101 27.27 -20.82 46.76
C GLU A 101 27.05 -20.00 45.48
N SER A 102 28.10 -19.39 44.91
CA SER A 102 27.96 -18.62 43.66
C SER A 102 27.65 -19.52 42.46
N ILE A 103 28.27 -20.70 42.41
CA ILE A 103 28.02 -21.71 41.38
C ILE A 103 26.65 -22.37 41.64
N LEU A 104 26.33 -22.73 42.88
CA LEU A 104 25.00 -23.27 43.24
C LEU A 104 23.87 -22.30 42.87
N THR A 105 24.04 -20.99 43.12
CA THR A 105 23.06 -19.96 42.75
C THR A 105 22.89 -19.89 41.23
N ARG A 106 23.99 -19.87 40.48
CA ARG A 106 23.97 -19.88 39.01
C ARG A 106 23.28 -21.14 38.45
N LEU A 107 23.59 -22.32 38.99
CA LEU A 107 22.95 -23.57 38.60
C LEU A 107 21.44 -23.57 38.90
N ARG A 108 21.01 -23.04 40.06
CA ARG A 108 19.58 -22.90 40.39
C ARG A 108 18.86 -21.97 39.41
N SER A 109 19.49 -20.88 38.94
CA SER A 109 18.88 -20.01 37.91
C SER A 109 18.83 -20.66 36.53
N GLU A 110 19.88 -21.35 36.10
CA GLU A 110 19.91 -22.04 34.79
C GLU A 110 18.94 -23.23 34.75
N MET A 111 18.80 -23.97 35.86
CA MET A 111 17.82 -25.05 36.01
C MET A 111 16.39 -24.53 35.89
N LYS A 112 16.06 -23.45 36.59
CA LYS A 112 14.74 -22.80 36.46
C LYS A 112 14.50 -22.32 35.03
N LEU A 113 15.52 -21.76 34.36
CA LEU A 113 15.40 -21.32 32.98
C LEU A 113 15.17 -22.49 32.01
N GLU A 114 15.79 -23.65 32.22
CA GLU A 114 15.49 -24.86 31.44
C GLU A 114 14.04 -25.35 31.68
N GLU A 115 13.54 -25.33 32.92
CA GLU A 115 12.14 -25.63 33.24
C GLU A 115 11.17 -24.63 32.54
N ASP A 116 11.47 -23.34 32.59
CA ASP A 116 10.68 -22.25 31.99
C ASP A 116 10.67 -22.28 30.45
N LEU A 117 11.69 -22.87 29.81
CA LEU A 117 11.81 -23.03 28.36
C LEU A 117 11.29 -24.40 27.87
N SER A 118 11.33 -25.46 28.69
CA SER A 118 10.96 -26.83 28.30
C SER A 118 9.57 -26.95 27.62
N PRO A 119 8.50 -26.27 28.07
CA PRO A 119 7.21 -26.27 27.37
C PRO A 119 7.29 -25.62 25.98
N LEU A 120 7.96 -24.48 25.86
CA LEU A 120 8.13 -23.75 24.59
C LEU A 120 8.97 -24.57 23.60
N LEU A 121 10.02 -25.26 24.07
CA LEU A 121 10.82 -26.14 23.22
C LEU A 121 10.05 -27.37 22.72
N LYS A 122 9.09 -27.89 23.52
CA LYS A 122 8.15 -28.93 23.08
C LYS A 122 7.16 -28.41 22.04
N GLU A 123 6.63 -27.20 22.23
CA GLU A 123 5.71 -26.59 21.26
C GLU A 123 6.42 -26.19 19.95
N TYR A 124 7.63 -25.64 20.03
CA TYR A 124 8.45 -25.34 18.85
C TYR A 124 8.70 -26.59 18.01
N ARG A 125 9.14 -27.69 18.64
CA ARG A 125 9.31 -28.99 17.96
C ARG A 125 8.00 -29.45 17.30
N ARG A 126 6.85 -29.28 17.97
CA ARG A 126 5.53 -29.59 17.39
C ARG A 126 5.23 -28.75 16.14
N CYS A 127 5.39 -27.43 16.21
CA CYS A 127 5.15 -26.54 15.06
C CYS A 127 6.10 -26.86 13.88
N VAL A 128 7.38 -27.17 14.16
CA VAL A 128 8.34 -27.62 13.13
C VAL A 128 7.88 -28.93 12.47
N TYR A 129 7.46 -29.93 13.25
CA TYR A 129 6.90 -31.18 12.69
C TYR A 129 5.59 -31.00 11.91
N GLN A 130 4.87 -29.90 12.14
CA GLN A 130 3.61 -29.55 11.46
C GLN A 130 3.80 -28.58 10.29
N ALA A 131 5.03 -28.13 10.01
CA ALA A 131 5.34 -27.02 9.08
C ALA A 131 4.58 -25.71 9.37
N ASP A 132 4.20 -25.49 10.64
CA ASP A 132 3.53 -24.28 11.12
C ASP A 132 4.57 -23.16 11.31
N HIS A 133 4.96 -22.52 10.21
CA HIS A 133 5.92 -21.41 10.24
C HIS A 133 5.46 -20.22 11.10
N PRO A 134 4.19 -19.77 11.07
CA PRO A 134 3.71 -18.71 11.98
C PRO A 134 3.81 -19.11 13.47
N GLY A 135 3.48 -20.36 13.81
CA GLY A 135 3.69 -20.90 15.15
C GLY A 135 5.17 -20.96 15.54
N CYS A 136 6.05 -21.38 14.62
CA CYS A 136 7.50 -21.38 14.84
C CYS A 136 8.03 -19.96 15.13
N ILE A 137 7.63 -18.96 14.34
CA ILE A 137 8.00 -17.54 14.54
C ILE A 137 7.51 -17.07 15.93
N ARG A 138 6.25 -17.33 16.28
CA ARG A 138 5.66 -16.96 17.58
C ARG A 138 6.46 -17.54 18.75
N ILE A 139 6.76 -18.84 18.71
CA ILE A 139 7.44 -19.52 19.81
C ILE A 139 8.93 -19.14 19.87
N LEU A 140 9.62 -18.97 18.73
CA LEU A 140 11.01 -18.49 18.71
C LEU A 140 11.14 -17.06 19.26
N ARG A 141 10.18 -16.17 18.99
CA ARG A 141 10.13 -14.83 19.60
C ARG A 141 9.96 -14.90 21.12
N GLN A 142 9.13 -15.81 21.64
CA GLN A 142 8.97 -16.06 23.09
C GLN A 142 10.21 -16.70 23.72
N LEU A 143 10.92 -17.58 22.99
CA LEU A 143 12.22 -18.13 23.42
C LEU A 143 13.28 -17.02 23.50
N ARG A 144 13.36 -16.12 22.51
CA ARG A 144 14.24 -14.93 22.55
C ARG A 144 13.89 -13.96 23.68
N GLU A 145 12.62 -13.83 24.04
CA GLU A 145 12.20 -12.98 25.16
C GLU A 145 12.63 -13.55 26.53
N LYS A 146 12.65 -14.89 26.69
CA LYS A 146 13.11 -15.56 27.92
C LYS A 146 14.62 -15.82 27.99
N ASP A 147 15.30 -16.04 26.87
CA ASP A 147 16.69 -16.50 26.77
C ASP A 147 17.44 -15.68 25.69
N PRO A 148 17.56 -14.34 25.84
CA PRO A 148 17.97 -13.41 24.78
C PRO A 148 19.43 -13.55 24.32
N GLU A 149 20.32 -14.00 25.20
CA GLU A 149 21.75 -14.20 24.89
C GLU A 149 21.99 -15.35 23.90
N ASN A 150 21.02 -16.27 23.80
CA ASN A 150 21.14 -17.49 23.02
C ASN A 150 20.93 -17.24 21.51
N GLN A 151 22.05 -17.08 20.81
CA GLN A 151 22.08 -16.80 19.37
C GLN A 151 21.38 -17.86 18.51
N SER A 152 21.22 -19.10 18.99
CA SER A 152 20.52 -20.14 18.20
C SER A 152 19.05 -19.81 17.95
N TRP A 153 18.38 -19.08 18.86
CA TRP A 153 17.02 -18.59 18.62
C TRP A 153 16.97 -17.52 17.53
N LYS A 154 18.02 -16.69 17.40
CA LYS A 154 18.16 -15.72 16.31
C LYS A 154 18.34 -16.46 14.97
N THR A 155 19.32 -17.36 14.88
CA THR A 155 19.65 -18.08 13.64
C THR A 155 18.50 -18.93 13.11
N ASN A 156 17.65 -19.48 13.98
CA ASN A 156 16.46 -20.24 13.57
C ASN A 156 15.24 -19.35 13.20
N LEU A 157 15.19 -18.11 13.69
CA LEU A 157 14.10 -17.17 13.43
C LEU A 157 14.32 -16.36 12.15
N GLU A 158 15.58 -16.00 11.87
CA GLU A 158 16.01 -15.21 10.71
C GLU A 158 15.44 -15.76 9.37
N PRO A 159 15.65 -17.02 8.94
CA PRO A 159 15.13 -17.52 7.66
C PRO A 159 13.59 -17.65 7.61
N LEU A 160 12.92 -17.82 8.75
CA LEU A 160 11.45 -17.87 8.80
C LEU A 160 10.85 -16.47 8.62
N GLU A 161 11.49 -15.45 9.20
CA GLU A 161 11.07 -14.06 9.03
C GLU A 161 11.48 -13.45 7.70
N GLU A 162 12.55 -13.93 7.05
CA GLU A 162 12.87 -13.60 5.65
C GLU A 162 11.78 -14.12 4.71
N ALA A 163 11.41 -15.40 4.83
CA ALA A 163 10.35 -16.01 4.02
C ALA A 163 9.00 -15.30 4.21
N ALA A 164 8.62 -14.99 5.46
CA ALA A 164 7.37 -14.28 5.76
C ALA A 164 7.40 -12.78 5.37
N LEU A 165 8.55 -12.16 5.16
CA LEU A 165 8.64 -10.72 4.87
C LEU A 165 8.00 -10.36 3.52
N GLY A 166 8.06 -11.23 2.51
CA GLY A 166 7.41 -11.01 1.22
C GLY A 166 5.89 -10.84 1.36
N GLU A 167 5.23 -11.80 2.01
CA GLU A 167 3.78 -11.77 2.28
C GLU A 167 3.37 -10.52 3.08
N TRP A 168 4.17 -10.11 4.07
CA TRP A 168 3.89 -8.89 4.85
C TRP A 168 4.13 -7.60 4.06
N ILE A 169 5.02 -7.58 3.07
CA ILE A 169 5.20 -6.45 2.17
C ILE A 169 4.01 -6.35 1.21
N GLU A 170 3.57 -7.46 0.60
CA GLU A 170 2.40 -7.47 -0.29
C GLU A 170 1.13 -6.99 0.43
N GLN A 171 0.86 -7.55 1.61
CA GLN A 171 -0.26 -7.11 2.47
C GLN A 171 -0.14 -5.63 2.90
N ALA A 172 1.08 -5.12 3.08
CA ALA A 172 1.30 -3.71 3.38
C ALA A 172 0.99 -2.80 2.19
N GLU A 173 1.38 -3.18 0.97
CA GLU A 173 1.04 -2.44 -0.25
C GLU A 173 -0.46 -2.46 -0.53
N GLU A 174 -1.12 -3.62 -0.37
CA GLU A 174 -2.58 -3.74 -0.50
C GLU A 174 -3.30 -2.85 0.52
N ALA A 175 -2.95 -2.96 1.80
CA ALA A 175 -3.55 -2.14 2.87
C ALA A 175 -3.27 -0.64 2.71
N LEU A 176 -2.10 -0.26 2.16
CA LEU A 176 -1.78 1.13 1.82
C LEU A 176 -2.64 1.63 0.64
N SER A 177 -2.93 0.78 -0.34
CA SER A 177 -3.78 1.13 -1.48
C SER A 177 -5.26 1.26 -1.11
N ALA A 178 -5.74 0.43 -0.17
CA ALA A 178 -7.11 0.45 0.34
C ALA A 178 -7.33 1.48 1.48
N MET A 179 -6.25 2.03 2.05
CA MET A 179 -6.25 2.86 3.26
C MET A 179 -6.93 2.21 4.47
N ASP A 180 -6.81 0.88 4.65
CA ASP A 180 -7.30 0.21 5.87
C ASP A 180 -6.38 0.51 7.06
N LEU A 181 -6.65 1.62 7.75
CA LEU A 181 -5.91 2.08 8.93
C LEU A 181 -5.87 1.02 10.05
N ARG A 182 -6.85 0.11 10.13
CA ARG A 182 -6.89 -0.96 11.14
C ARG A 182 -5.92 -2.09 10.77
N TRP A 183 -5.90 -2.50 9.50
CA TRP A 183 -4.98 -3.54 9.03
C TRP A 183 -3.55 -3.03 8.92
N LEU A 184 -3.35 -1.80 8.42
CA LEU A 184 -2.07 -1.08 8.45
C LEU A 184 -1.45 -1.03 9.85
N LYS A 185 -2.26 -0.86 10.90
CA LYS A 185 -1.77 -0.85 12.29
C LYS A 185 -1.34 -2.23 12.77
N SER A 186 -2.02 -3.28 12.33
CA SER A 186 -1.62 -4.67 12.60
C SER A 186 -0.29 -5.01 11.92
N ILE A 187 -0.17 -4.68 10.64
CA ILE A 187 1.04 -4.89 9.83
C ILE A 187 2.23 -4.09 10.40
N PHE A 188 2.03 -2.81 10.74
CA PHE A 188 3.07 -1.98 11.35
C PHE A 188 3.58 -2.57 12.67
N ASN A 189 2.70 -3.11 13.52
CA ASN A 189 3.10 -3.74 14.78
C ASN A 189 3.92 -5.03 14.58
N GLU A 190 3.62 -5.81 13.53
CA GLU A 190 4.34 -7.05 13.19
C GLU A 190 5.69 -6.79 12.51
N LEU A 191 5.75 -5.80 11.61
CA LEU A 191 7.00 -5.37 10.98
C LEU A 191 7.92 -4.61 11.96
N ASN A 192 7.36 -3.97 13.00
CA ASN A 192 8.08 -3.28 14.07
C ASN A 192 8.15 -4.10 15.39
N HIS A 193 7.96 -5.42 15.33
CA HIS A 193 7.92 -6.27 16.52
C HIS A 193 9.31 -6.33 17.22
N PRO A 194 9.43 -6.12 18.53
CA PRO A 194 10.74 -5.96 19.20
C PRO A 194 11.61 -7.23 19.17
N GLN A 195 11.00 -8.41 19.10
CA GLN A 195 11.71 -9.69 18.95
C GLN A 195 11.87 -10.15 17.49
N ARG A 196 11.64 -9.26 16.51
CA ARG A 196 12.00 -9.52 15.10
C ARG A 196 13.53 -9.57 14.95
N VAL A 197 14.00 -10.25 13.93
CA VAL A 197 15.40 -10.31 13.48
C VAL A 197 15.54 -9.58 12.15
N VAL A 198 14.65 -9.89 11.21
CA VAL A 198 14.74 -9.39 9.83
C VAL A 198 14.05 -8.03 9.75
N ALA A 199 14.84 -6.97 9.60
CA ALA A 199 14.33 -5.60 9.52
C ALA A 199 13.43 -5.39 8.29
N ALA A 200 12.26 -4.78 8.51
CA ALA A 200 11.37 -4.37 7.43
C ALA A 200 11.97 -3.18 6.62
N PRO A 201 11.68 -3.06 5.31
CA PRO A 201 12.22 -1.96 4.49
C PRO A 201 11.86 -0.58 5.04
N GLU A 202 12.86 0.29 5.28
CA GLU A 202 12.64 1.63 5.83
C GLU A 202 11.66 2.47 4.99
N SER A 203 11.69 2.32 3.67
CA SER A 203 10.78 3.01 2.74
C SER A 203 9.31 2.64 3.00
N LEU A 204 9.04 1.35 3.25
CA LEU A 204 7.72 0.86 3.62
C LEU A 204 7.34 1.33 5.02
N MET A 205 8.23 1.22 6.01
CA MET A 205 7.96 1.66 7.38
C MET A 205 7.67 3.17 7.48
N LYS A 206 8.32 4.00 6.66
CA LYS A 206 8.02 5.44 6.54
C LYS A 206 6.63 5.67 5.92
N ARG A 207 6.26 4.92 4.88
CA ARG A 207 4.93 4.99 4.24
C ARG A 207 3.81 4.53 5.17
N LEU A 208 4.00 3.41 5.88
CA LEU A 208 3.06 2.91 6.89
C LEU A 208 2.85 3.94 8.01
N ARG A 209 3.91 4.57 8.52
CA ARG A 209 3.80 5.64 9.54
C ARG A 209 3.03 6.84 9.02
N VAL A 210 3.32 7.31 7.80
CA VAL A 210 2.60 8.42 7.15
C VAL A 210 1.11 8.10 6.95
N ALA A 211 0.78 6.86 6.54
CA ALA A 211 -0.61 6.44 6.38
C ALA A 211 -1.34 6.33 7.74
N LEU A 212 -0.71 5.76 8.77
CA LEU A 212 -1.27 5.68 10.12
C LEU A 212 -1.43 7.05 10.80
N MET A 213 -0.70 8.06 10.35
CA MET A 213 -0.85 9.45 10.76
C MET A 213 -1.84 10.24 9.87
N SER A 214 -2.36 9.68 8.77
CA SER A 214 -3.05 10.49 7.75
C SER A 214 -4.35 11.13 8.25
N GLU A 215 -5.13 10.41 9.07
CA GLU A 215 -6.37 10.91 9.68
C GLU A 215 -6.08 12.13 10.59
N ARG A 216 -5.21 11.95 11.59
CA ARG A 216 -4.73 13.04 12.47
C ARG A 216 -4.06 14.18 11.68
N SER A 217 -3.37 13.89 10.57
CA SER A 217 -2.77 14.94 9.72
C SER A 217 -3.81 15.80 9.00
N GLY A 218 -5.02 15.28 8.78
CA GLY A 218 -6.15 16.04 8.26
C GLY A 218 -6.70 17.01 9.33
N ASP A 219 -6.92 16.51 10.55
CA ASP A 219 -7.39 17.33 11.67
C ASP A 219 -6.38 18.45 12.02
N LEU A 220 -5.09 18.12 12.11
CA LEU A 220 -4.02 19.09 12.41
C LEU A 220 -3.80 20.10 11.25
N LEU A 221 -4.08 19.73 10.00
CA LEU A 221 -4.08 20.67 8.88
C LEU A 221 -5.22 21.70 9.01
N LEU A 222 -6.42 21.25 9.40
CA LEU A 222 -7.57 22.14 9.66
C LEU A 222 -7.34 23.03 10.89
N GLU A 223 -6.71 22.51 11.95
CA GLU A 223 -6.28 23.32 13.09
C GLU A 223 -5.21 24.35 12.69
N GLY A 224 -4.26 23.96 11.85
CA GLY A 224 -3.28 24.87 11.26
C GLY A 224 -3.92 25.97 10.42
N GLU A 225 -4.86 25.65 9.52
CA GLU A 225 -5.56 26.67 8.72
C GLU A 225 -6.33 27.67 9.60
N LYS A 226 -6.95 27.18 10.68
CA LYS A 226 -7.65 28.00 11.68
C LYS A 226 -6.68 28.90 12.45
N LEU A 227 -5.57 28.37 12.96
CA LEU A 227 -4.53 29.13 13.67
C LEU A 227 -3.91 30.20 12.75
N LEU A 228 -3.61 29.85 11.49
CA LEU A 228 -3.08 30.80 10.50
C LEU A 228 -4.06 31.94 10.20
N GLY A 229 -5.37 31.64 10.17
CA GLY A 229 -6.43 32.65 10.07
C GLY A 229 -6.44 33.59 11.27
N ILE A 230 -6.34 33.06 12.49
CA ILE A 230 -6.26 33.84 13.73
C ILE A 230 -4.99 34.71 13.76
N VAL A 231 -3.83 34.17 13.40
CA VAL A 231 -2.56 34.92 13.32
C VAL A 231 -2.67 36.09 12.34
N ARG A 232 -3.22 35.88 11.14
CA ARG A 232 -3.44 36.97 10.15
C ARG A 232 -4.39 38.06 10.68
N ASP A 233 -5.46 37.68 11.37
CA ASP A 233 -6.41 38.61 12.00
C ASP A 233 -5.75 39.44 13.13
N LEU A 234 -4.97 38.80 14.00
CA LEU A 234 -4.25 39.46 15.09
C LEU A 234 -3.12 40.37 14.58
N MET A 235 -2.40 39.96 13.53
CA MET A 235 -1.45 40.83 12.83
C MET A 235 -2.12 42.10 12.29
N SER A 236 -3.34 41.99 11.73
CA SER A 236 -4.10 43.15 11.23
C SER A 236 -4.57 44.10 12.34
N LYS A 237 -4.60 43.64 13.59
CA LYS A 237 -5.01 44.38 14.79
C LYS A 237 -3.84 44.88 15.64
N GLU A 238 -2.60 44.52 15.29
CA GLU A 238 -1.39 44.75 16.09
C GLU A 238 -1.49 44.26 17.57
N ASP A 239 -2.29 43.23 17.87
CA ASP A 239 -2.40 42.67 19.23
C ASP A 239 -1.19 41.77 19.56
N ALA A 240 -0.12 42.39 20.07
CA ALA A 240 1.11 41.70 20.39
C ALA A 240 0.99 40.63 21.50
N VAL A 241 -0.06 40.63 22.32
CA VAL A 241 -0.18 39.69 23.46
C VAL A 241 -0.86 38.41 23.02
N GLU A 242 -2.01 38.52 22.34
CA GLU A 242 -2.67 37.33 21.81
C GLU A 242 -1.90 36.76 20.61
N LEU A 243 -1.20 37.59 19.81
CA LEU A 243 -0.33 37.11 18.72
C LEU A 243 0.78 36.18 19.24
N ASP A 244 1.47 36.55 20.33
CA ASP A 244 2.51 35.71 20.96
C ASP A 244 1.92 34.36 21.42
N ALA A 245 0.79 34.41 22.12
CA ALA A 245 0.08 33.23 22.62
C ALA A 245 -0.51 32.35 21.51
N GLN A 246 -0.66 32.83 20.27
CA GLN A 246 -1.08 32.02 19.12
C GLN A 246 0.12 31.52 18.30
N LEU A 247 1.23 32.24 18.27
CA LEU A 247 2.51 31.75 17.72
C LEU A 247 3.04 30.55 18.53
N GLU A 248 2.97 30.61 19.86
CA GLU A 248 3.35 29.48 20.73
C GLU A 248 2.52 28.20 20.43
N LYS A 249 1.25 28.37 20.03
CA LYS A 249 0.38 27.25 19.59
C LYS A 249 0.77 26.74 18.20
N CYS A 250 1.18 27.64 17.29
CA CYS A 250 1.70 27.27 15.97
C CYS A 250 3.02 26.49 16.08
N ASP A 251 3.91 26.84 17.01
CA ASP A 251 5.14 26.10 17.26
C ASP A 251 4.85 24.71 17.84
N LYS A 252 3.98 24.59 18.84
CA LYS A 252 3.52 23.28 19.38
C LYS A 252 2.87 22.40 18.30
N LEU A 253 2.18 22.99 17.32
CA LEU A 253 1.65 22.25 16.17
C LEU A 253 2.77 21.74 15.23
N MET A 254 3.89 22.45 15.12
CA MET A 254 5.07 21.99 14.37
C MET A 254 5.91 20.93 15.10
N GLU A 255 5.71 20.73 16.40
CA GLU A 255 6.32 19.65 17.19
C GLU A 255 5.57 18.31 17.09
N ASP A 256 4.33 18.30 16.56
CA ASP A 256 3.54 17.08 16.39
C ASP A 256 3.99 16.29 15.13
N GLU A 257 4.49 15.06 15.32
CA GLU A 257 4.89 14.18 14.21
C GLU A 257 3.78 13.94 13.17
N ALA A 258 2.51 14.10 13.55
CA ALA A 258 1.38 13.94 12.63
C ALA A 258 1.05 15.21 11.80
N PHE A 259 1.69 16.37 12.04
CA PHE A 259 1.50 17.59 11.24
C PHE A 259 2.26 17.54 9.90
N LEU A 260 1.98 16.50 9.12
CA LEU A 260 2.69 16.13 7.88
C LEU A 260 2.44 17.09 6.70
N ARG A 261 1.50 18.03 6.82
CA ARG A 261 1.14 19.02 5.79
C ARG A 261 0.92 20.37 6.43
N ARG A 262 1.59 21.40 5.89
CA ARG A 262 1.44 22.79 6.34
C ARG A 262 0.39 23.54 5.49
N PRO A 263 -0.41 24.43 6.09
CA PRO A 263 -1.27 25.35 5.35
C PRO A 263 -0.50 26.24 4.35
N PRO A 264 -1.16 26.73 3.28
CA PRO A 264 -0.54 27.68 2.34
C PRO A 264 -0.08 28.98 3.01
N GLU A 265 1.16 29.37 2.74
CA GLU A 265 1.88 30.51 3.35
C GLU A 265 2.18 30.41 4.85
N TRP A 266 2.07 29.22 5.49
CA TRP A 266 2.37 29.01 6.91
C TRP A 266 3.68 29.69 7.37
N ASP A 267 4.82 29.22 6.85
CA ASP A 267 6.15 29.71 7.25
C ASP A 267 6.34 31.22 7.01
N LYS A 268 5.87 31.72 5.86
CA LYS A 268 5.92 33.14 5.50
C LYS A 268 5.13 34.01 6.48
N THR A 269 3.93 33.57 6.86
CA THR A 269 3.07 34.31 7.78
C THR A 269 3.66 34.32 9.19
N LEU A 270 4.17 33.18 9.67
CA LEU A 270 4.81 33.10 11.00
C LEU A 270 6.09 33.94 11.10
N VAL A 271 6.88 34.04 10.04
CA VAL A 271 8.05 34.96 9.99
C VAL A 271 7.57 36.42 10.12
N SER A 272 6.64 36.88 9.27
CA SER A 272 6.17 38.25 9.34
C SER A 272 5.37 38.57 10.62
N ALA A 273 4.74 37.58 11.25
CA ALA A 273 4.13 37.71 12.57
C ALA A 273 5.18 37.95 13.67
N ARG A 274 6.30 37.21 13.65
CA ARG A 274 7.42 37.39 14.59
C ARG A 274 8.14 38.72 14.37
N GLU A 275 8.37 39.13 13.12
CA GLU A 275 8.91 40.45 12.77
C GLU A 275 8.00 41.57 13.31
N LEU A 276 6.68 41.46 13.09
CA LEU A 276 5.71 42.41 13.63
C LEU A 276 5.77 42.46 15.16
N LEU A 277 5.74 41.30 15.83
CA LEU A 277 5.81 41.19 17.29
C LEU A 277 7.08 41.84 17.84
N GLU A 278 8.25 41.64 17.19
CA GLU A 278 9.48 42.32 17.59
C GLU A 278 9.36 43.85 17.43
N THR A 279 8.78 44.35 16.33
CA THR A 279 8.56 45.80 16.19
C THR A 279 7.58 46.36 17.22
N LEU A 280 6.53 45.62 17.57
CA LEU A 280 5.56 46.00 18.60
C LEU A 280 6.19 45.97 20.00
N GLY A 281 7.05 44.99 20.29
CA GLY A 281 7.87 44.93 21.50
C GLY A 281 8.81 46.14 21.61
N ARG A 282 9.52 46.47 20.53
CA ARG A 282 10.39 47.66 20.45
C ARG A 282 9.60 48.98 20.60
N ARG A 283 8.38 49.10 20.04
CA ARG A 283 7.47 50.23 20.27
C ARG A 283 7.04 50.31 21.75
N ARG A 284 6.65 49.17 22.34
CA ARG A 284 6.16 49.09 23.72
C ARG A 284 7.25 49.41 24.75
N ALA A 285 8.49 48.95 24.53
CA ALA A 285 9.64 49.31 25.35
C ALA A 285 9.88 50.83 25.35
N LYS A 286 10.00 51.44 24.16
CA LYS A 286 10.11 52.91 24.03
C LYS A 286 8.97 53.66 24.71
N GLN A 287 7.74 53.17 24.62
CA GLN A 287 6.60 53.79 25.29
C GLN A 287 6.67 53.66 26.83
N VAL A 288 7.21 52.55 27.36
CA VAL A 288 7.44 52.39 28.81
C VAL A 288 8.54 53.32 29.29
N ASP A 289 9.68 53.38 28.59
CA ASP A 289 10.81 54.27 28.92
C ASP A 289 10.38 55.75 28.88
N PHE A 290 9.64 56.15 27.83
CA PHE A 290 9.05 57.48 27.72
C PHE A 290 8.02 57.76 28.82
N ASN A 291 7.16 56.79 29.15
CA ASN A 291 6.20 56.92 30.26
C ASN A 291 6.91 57.07 31.62
N GLN A 292 8.07 56.44 31.81
CA GLN A 292 8.88 56.59 33.02
C GLN A 292 9.55 57.97 33.09
N ALA A 293 10.10 58.48 31.98
CA ALA A 293 10.61 59.85 31.89
C ALA A 293 9.51 60.91 32.10
N MET A 294 8.32 60.67 31.53
CA MET A 294 7.09 61.43 31.75
C MET A 294 6.64 61.43 33.21
N SER A 295 6.81 60.31 33.94
CA SER A 295 6.56 60.28 35.39
C SER A 295 7.58 61.14 36.11
N GLY A 296 8.89 60.91 35.89
CA GLY A 296 9.95 61.68 36.53
C GLY A 296 9.82 63.21 36.36
N MET A 297 9.36 63.66 35.18
CA MET A 297 9.03 65.07 34.95
C MET A 297 7.83 65.57 35.78
N ARG A 298 6.79 64.75 35.98
CA ARG A 298 5.67 65.08 36.87
C ARG A 298 6.09 65.06 38.33
N ASP A 299 6.84 64.04 38.74
CA ASP A 299 7.34 63.87 40.10
C ASP A 299 8.26 65.06 40.50
N LEU A 300 9.07 65.55 39.55
CA LEU A 300 9.86 66.79 39.68
C LEU A 300 8.95 68.01 39.87
N LEU A 301 7.96 68.21 38.98
CA LEU A 301 7.02 69.33 39.02
C LEU A 301 6.17 69.37 40.31
N GLU A 302 5.71 68.21 40.79
CA GLU A 302 4.96 68.07 42.05
C GLU A 302 5.86 68.25 43.28
N GLY A 303 7.12 67.83 43.23
CA GLY A 303 8.11 68.05 44.28
C GLY A 303 8.42 69.53 44.56
N GLY A 304 8.18 70.42 43.60
CA GLY A 304 8.10 71.87 43.79
C GLY A 304 9.39 72.61 44.20
N SER A 305 10.51 71.89 44.34
CA SER A 305 11.78 72.38 44.89
C SER A 305 12.95 72.10 43.93
N PHE A 306 12.87 72.64 42.71
CA PHE A 306 13.83 72.45 41.62
C PHE A 306 14.27 73.79 41.00
N GLY A 307 15.44 73.80 40.35
CA GLY A 307 15.96 74.99 39.64
C GLY A 307 15.40 75.16 38.22
N GLU A 308 15.44 76.38 37.65
CA GLU A 308 15.03 76.59 36.24
C GLU A 308 15.88 75.76 35.26
N MET A 309 17.19 75.63 35.51
CA MET A 309 18.07 74.80 34.67
C MET A 309 17.85 73.29 34.84
N GLU A 310 17.38 72.85 36.01
CA GLU A 310 17.08 71.45 36.32
C GLU A 310 15.80 71.00 35.60
N LEU A 311 14.74 71.82 35.69
CA LEU A 311 13.52 71.64 34.90
C LEU A 311 13.80 71.66 33.39
N ARG A 312 14.70 72.55 32.92
CA ARG A 312 15.11 72.60 31.51
C ARG A 312 15.87 71.36 31.07
N HIS A 313 16.79 70.84 31.88
CA HIS A 313 17.59 69.67 31.50
C HIS A 313 16.72 68.41 31.32
N GLU A 314 15.86 68.12 32.28
CA GLU A 314 14.93 66.99 32.16
C GLU A 314 13.85 67.24 31.09
N TRP A 315 13.52 68.50 30.77
CA TRP A 315 12.64 68.84 29.66
C TRP A 315 13.29 68.60 28.28
N GLU A 316 14.53 69.06 28.08
CA GLU A 316 15.31 68.81 26.86
C GLU A 316 15.53 67.30 26.65
N ARG A 317 15.78 66.56 27.74
CA ARG A 317 15.85 65.10 27.75
C ARG A 317 14.52 64.41 27.42
N LEU A 318 13.38 65.02 27.74
CA LEU A 318 12.05 64.53 27.39
C LEU A 318 11.73 64.81 25.90
N GLU A 319 12.09 65.98 25.38
CA GLU A 319 11.91 66.35 23.97
C GLU A 319 12.81 65.54 23.02
N ALA A 320 13.98 65.10 23.48
CA ALA A 320 14.92 64.26 22.72
C ALA A 320 14.37 62.88 22.30
N TRP A 321 13.21 62.45 22.81
CA TRP A 321 12.54 61.20 22.38
C TRP A 321 11.70 61.35 21.11
N GLU A 322 11.51 62.59 20.59
CA GLU A 322 10.68 62.93 19.43
C GLU A 322 9.19 62.48 19.52
N MET A 323 8.75 62.05 20.71
CA MET A 323 7.39 61.58 20.98
C MET A 323 6.44 62.72 21.39
N PRO A 324 5.12 62.58 21.14
CA PRO A 324 4.14 63.62 21.47
C PRO A 324 3.95 63.75 22.98
N ILE A 325 4.74 64.63 23.61
CA ILE A 325 4.56 65.03 25.01
C ILE A 325 3.16 65.65 25.15
N PRO A 326 2.30 65.16 26.07
CA PRO A 326 0.95 65.68 26.28
C PRO A 326 0.96 67.20 26.46
N GLU A 327 0.14 67.90 25.67
CA GLU A 327 0.11 69.37 25.67
C GLU A 327 -0.23 69.96 27.04
N LEU A 328 -0.88 69.21 27.93
CA LEU A 328 -1.13 69.62 29.30
C LEU A 328 0.14 69.58 30.16
N LEU A 329 1.05 68.62 29.94
CA LEU A 329 2.37 68.62 30.60
C LEU A 329 3.31 69.65 29.94
N ARG A 330 3.32 69.76 28.60
CA ARG A 330 4.06 70.83 27.92
C ARG A 330 3.60 72.20 28.43
N ARG A 331 2.29 72.44 28.54
CA ARG A 331 1.76 73.64 29.17
C ARG A 331 2.10 73.71 30.65
N GLN A 332 2.09 72.63 31.45
CA GLN A 332 2.54 72.73 32.85
C GLN A 332 4.03 73.12 32.98
N VAL A 333 4.91 72.72 32.06
CA VAL A 333 6.31 73.19 32.02
C VAL A 333 6.38 74.62 31.49
N GLU A 334 5.75 74.92 30.35
CA GLU A 334 5.66 76.27 29.77
C GLU A 334 4.91 77.28 30.66
N GLU A 335 4.03 76.85 31.56
CA GLU A 335 3.25 77.64 32.52
C GLU A 335 3.82 77.55 33.94
N THR A 336 4.72 76.63 34.29
CA THR A 336 5.55 76.84 35.50
C THR A 336 6.62 77.88 35.17
N LEU A 337 7.42 77.65 34.11
CA LEU A 337 8.27 78.67 33.48
C LEU A 337 7.47 79.94 33.14
N GLY A 338 6.21 79.77 32.72
CA GLY A 338 5.34 80.84 32.24
C GLY A 338 4.53 81.55 33.30
N ALA A 339 4.22 80.97 34.47
CA ALA A 339 3.57 81.63 35.60
C ALA A 339 4.61 82.18 36.59
N MET A 340 5.83 81.63 36.63
CA MET A 340 7.03 82.37 37.05
C MET A 340 7.14 83.69 36.26
N ARG A 341 6.75 83.71 34.97
CA ARG A 341 6.66 84.93 34.13
C ARG A 341 5.32 85.69 34.24
N SER A 342 4.17 85.02 34.45
CA SER A 342 2.82 85.58 34.21
C SER A 342 1.83 85.55 35.38
N ARG A 343 2.25 85.14 36.60
CA ARG A 343 1.64 85.63 37.87
C ARG A 343 1.55 87.17 37.91
N ARG A 344 2.25 87.86 37.00
CA ARG A 344 2.21 89.29 36.71
C ARG A 344 0.90 89.87 36.08
N LEU A 345 -0.06 89.11 35.48
CA LEU A 345 -0.85 89.68 34.34
C LEU A 345 -2.42 89.67 34.19
N ARG A 346 -3.28 88.73 34.67
CA ARG A 346 -4.72 88.63 34.16
C ARG A 346 -5.82 88.35 35.21
N ARG A 347 -7.06 88.87 35.04
CA ARG A 347 -8.17 88.80 36.07
C ARG A 347 -9.68 89.14 35.70
N ALA A 348 -10.36 88.82 34.54
CA ALA A 348 -11.79 89.30 34.26
C ALA A 348 -12.77 88.67 33.16
N LYS A 349 -14.15 88.56 33.40
CA LYS A 349 -15.44 88.63 32.53
C LYS A 349 -16.49 87.42 32.28
N MET A 350 -17.68 87.61 31.58
CA MET A 350 -19.07 86.95 31.76
C MET A 350 -20.02 86.54 30.50
N ILE A 351 -21.38 86.27 30.63
CA ILE A 351 -22.33 85.31 29.87
C ILE A 351 -23.86 85.76 29.56
N ALA A 352 -24.76 85.03 28.78
CA ALA A 352 -26.20 85.36 28.32
C ALA A 352 -27.29 84.20 28.01
N TYR A 353 -28.59 84.47 27.57
CA TYR A 353 -29.83 83.55 27.35
C TYR A 353 -30.89 84.03 26.24
N GLY A 354 -32.12 83.52 25.83
CA GLY A 354 -33.22 82.49 26.15
C GLY A 354 -34.53 82.48 25.19
N THR A 355 -35.62 81.62 25.30
CA THR A 355 -36.75 81.34 24.26
C THR A 355 -38.16 80.68 24.67
N ALA A 356 -39.38 80.83 23.98
CA ALA A 356 -40.67 79.96 24.08
C ALA A 356 -42.03 80.22 23.20
N CYS A 357 -42.90 79.17 22.95
CA CYS A 357 -44.43 78.89 22.72
C CYS A 357 -45.51 79.77 21.91
N GLY A 358 -46.81 79.42 21.52
CA GLY A 358 -47.69 78.17 21.28
C GLY A 358 -49.32 78.22 21.27
N ILE A 359 -50.09 77.46 20.39
CA ILE A 359 -51.54 76.86 20.42
C ILE A 359 -52.91 77.62 20.06
N ILE A 360 -53.96 76.97 19.39
CA ILE A 360 -55.51 77.06 19.59
C ILE A 360 -56.53 76.41 18.52
N LEU A 361 -57.74 75.93 18.96
CA LEU A 361 -59.13 75.76 18.32
C LEU A 361 -59.72 74.42 17.69
N ALA A 362 -60.97 74.04 18.08
CA ALA A 362 -61.98 73.13 17.42
C ALA A 362 -63.40 73.24 18.09
N VAL A 363 -64.53 72.66 17.56
CA VAL A 363 -65.71 72.09 18.34
C VAL A 363 -67.04 71.62 17.62
N LEU A 364 -67.62 72.30 16.61
CA LEU A 364 -69.10 72.53 16.51
C LEU A 364 -70.10 71.58 15.74
N VAL A 365 -71.36 71.54 16.25
CA VAL A 365 -72.73 71.36 15.64
C VAL A 365 -73.31 69.98 15.17
N ALA A 366 -74.52 69.62 15.68
CA ALA A 366 -75.55 68.71 15.09
C ALA A 366 -76.92 68.73 15.88
N PHE A 367 -78.11 68.70 15.24
CA PHE A 367 -79.42 68.30 15.89
C PHE A 367 -80.69 68.16 14.98
N GLY A 368 -81.67 67.32 15.35
CA GLY A 368 -83.10 67.32 14.89
C GLY A 368 -83.59 66.13 14.00
N VAL A 369 -84.88 65.86 13.68
CA VAL A 369 -86.27 66.18 14.17
C VAL A 369 -87.29 65.14 13.55
N LEU A 370 -88.45 64.83 14.19
CA LEU A 370 -89.51 63.88 13.73
C LEU A 370 -90.90 64.18 14.38
N TRP A 371 -92.09 63.91 13.76
CA TRP A 371 -93.40 63.97 14.49
C TRP A 371 -94.72 63.29 13.97
N TRP A 372 -95.16 63.42 12.70
CA TRP A 372 -96.61 63.62 12.42
C TRP A 372 -97.54 62.41 12.07
N HIS A 373 -98.32 61.97 13.09
CA HIS A 373 -99.79 61.73 13.09
C HIS A 373 -100.48 60.47 12.46
N ASN A 374 -101.63 60.04 13.05
CA ASN A 374 -102.42 58.82 12.71
C ASN A 374 -103.83 58.81 13.39
N ARG A 375 -104.99 58.88 12.67
CA ARG A 375 -106.35 59.00 13.31
C ARG A 375 -107.66 58.81 12.47
N ASN A 376 -108.01 57.67 11.84
CA ASN A 376 -109.19 57.62 10.90
C ASN A 376 -110.14 56.38 10.82
N VAL A 377 -110.21 55.50 11.84
CA VAL A 377 -110.79 54.12 11.71
C VAL A 377 -112.30 53.99 11.38
N LEU A 378 -113.17 54.91 11.81
CA LEU A 378 -114.64 54.67 11.86
C LEU A 378 -115.40 54.59 10.51
N ARG A 379 -114.73 54.70 9.36
CA ARG A 379 -115.37 54.59 8.02
C ARG A 379 -115.53 53.16 7.50
N ALA A 380 -114.92 52.17 8.14
CA ALA A 380 -114.65 50.85 7.54
C ALA A 380 -115.90 50.00 7.17
N ARG A 381 -117.01 50.08 7.92
CA ARG A 381 -118.09 49.07 7.77
C ARG A 381 -118.91 49.16 6.48
N ARG A 382 -119.19 50.37 5.98
CA ARG A 382 -119.87 50.57 4.68
C ARG A 382 -118.88 50.50 3.49
N LEU A 383 -117.63 50.09 3.72
CA LEU A 383 -116.62 49.91 2.68
C LEU A 383 -116.56 48.46 2.18
N ALA A 384 -116.63 47.49 3.10
CA ALA A 384 -116.39 46.06 2.82
C ALA A 384 -117.31 45.46 1.73
N GLU A 385 -118.55 45.95 1.62
CA GLU A 385 -119.52 45.47 0.62
C GLU A 385 -119.17 45.93 -0.81
N MET A 386 -118.53 47.10 -0.93
CA MET A 386 -117.93 47.56 -2.19
C MET A 386 -116.58 46.88 -2.48
N GLU A 387 -115.81 46.53 -1.44
CA GLU A 387 -114.54 45.81 -1.60
C GLU A 387 -114.77 44.38 -2.12
N ALA A 388 -115.85 43.70 -1.73
CA ALA A 388 -116.19 42.37 -2.26
C ALA A 388 -116.42 42.34 -3.79
N LEU A 389 -117.07 43.38 -4.36
CA LEU A 389 -117.26 43.52 -5.81
C LEU A 389 -115.95 43.89 -6.54
N TYR A 390 -115.04 44.61 -5.86
CA TYR A 390 -113.71 44.96 -6.36
C TYR A 390 -112.81 43.72 -6.44
N ASP A 391 -112.77 42.91 -5.37
CA ASP A 391 -111.92 41.71 -5.28
C ASP A 391 -112.34 40.62 -6.29
N GLY A 392 -113.62 40.56 -6.64
CA GLY A 392 -114.13 39.71 -7.73
C GLY A 392 -113.69 40.14 -9.14
N LYS A 393 -113.00 41.28 -9.29
CA LYS A 393 -112.57 41.92 -10.56
C LYS A 393 -113.71 42.20 -11.56
N ARG A 394 -114.97 42.26 -11.12
CA ARG A 394 -116.15 42.50 -11.98
C ARG A 394 -116.42 44.01 -12.13
N ILE A 395 -115.45 44.71 -12.73
CA ILE A 395 -115.34 46.18 -12.70
C ILE A 395 -116.61 46.89 -13.20
N ASP A 396 -117.21 46.41 -14.29
CA ASP A 396 -118.41 47.04 -14.88
C ASP A 396 -119.67 46.88 -14.00
N GLU A 397 -119.69 45.91 -13.07
CA GLU A 397 -120.78 45.74 -12.10
C GLU A 397 -120.61 46.71 -10.91
N LEU A 398 -119.38 46.87 -10.41
CA LEU A 398 -119.04 47.83 -9.34
C LEU A 398 -119.24 49.29 -9.78
N GLU A 399 -118.93 49.63 -11.03
CA GLU A 399 -119.13 50.99 -11.58
C GLU A 399 -120.61 51.39 -11.65
N ASN A 400 -121.52 50.42 -11.81
CA ASN A 400 -122.96 50.68 -11.72
C ASN A 400 -123.46 50.76 -10.28
N TYR A 401 -122.90 49.96 -9.36
CA TYR A 401 -123.21 50.05 -7.92
C TYR A 401 -122.78 51.38 -7.31
N LEU A 402 -121.64 51.95 -7.74
CA LEU A 402 -121.14 53.24 -7.25
C LEU A 402 -122.05 54.42 -7.62
N LYS A 403 -122.65 54.43 -8.83
CA LYS A 403 -123.64 55.45 -9.24
C LYS A 403 -124.87 55.45 -8.32
N LEU A 404 -125.34 54.26 -7.94
CA LEU A 404 -126.47 54.10 -7.03
C LEU A 404 -126.21 54.70 -5.63
N VAL A 405 -124.94 54.76 -5.20
CA VAL A 405 -124.54 55.36 -3.93
C VAL A 405 -124.27 56.88 -4.05
N GLU A 406 -123.87 57.36 -5.23
CA GLU A 406 -123.80 58.80 -5.52
C GLU A 406 -125.17 59.48 -5.42
N GLU A 407 -126.22 58.82 -5.90
CA GLU A 407 -127.60 59.31 -5.84
C GLU A 407 -128.23 59.26 -4.43
N SER A 408 -127.72 58.42 -3.51
CA SER A 408 -128.43 58.06 -2.26
C SER A 408 -127.78 58.51 -0.93
N ASP A 409 -126.44 58.63 -0.83
CA ASP A 409 -125.80 59.28 0.32
C ASP A 409 -124.60 60.13 -0.14
N PRO A 410 -124.83 61.38 -0.59
CA PRO A 410 -123.78 62.25 -1.14
C PRO A 410 -122.67 62.61 -0.15
N VAL A 411 -122.90 62.48 1.17
CA VAL A 411 -121.89 62.75 2.21
C VAL A 411 -121.01 61.52 2.45
N PHE A 412 -121.58 60.32 2.38
CA PHE A 412 -120.82 59.07 2.45
C PHE A 412 -120.10 58.75 1.13
N PHE A 413 -120.70 59.04 -0.03
CA PHE A 413 -120.02 58.96 -1.33
C PHE A 413 -118.81 59.90 -1.40
N LYS A 414 -118.96 61.13 -0.88
CA LYS A 414 -117.83 62.07 -0.70
C LYS A 414 -116.91 61.73 0.49
N SER A 415 -117.21 60.68 1.27
CA SER A 415 -116.31 60.26 2.35
C SER A 415 -115.03 59.68 1.74
N PRO A 416 -113.84 59.97 2.30
CA PRO A 416 -112.57 59.44 1.78
C PRO A 416 -112.47 57.92 1.65
N ALA A 417 -113.39 57.12 2.22
CA ALA A 417 -113.39 55.67 2.09
C ALA A 417 -114.10 55.22 0.79
N VAL A 418 -115.37 55.60 0.59
CA VAL A 418 -116.06 55.35 -0.71
C VAL A 418 -115.36 56.08 -1.82
N ARG A 419 -114.89 57.30 -1.57
CA ARG A 419 -114.12 58.05 -2.55
C ARG A 419 -112.81 57.34 -2.89
N THR A 420 -112.03 56.83 -1.92
CA THR A 420 -110.88 55.97 -2.28
C THR A 420 -111.26 54.63 -2.90
N LEU A 421 -112.51 54.17 -2.86
CA LEU A 421 -112.93 52.97 -3.58
C LEU A 421 -113.40 53.26 -5.01
N ASN A 422 -114.10 54.37 -5.23
CA ASN A 422 -114.37 54.92 -6.56
C ASN A 422 -113.06 55.35 -7.24
N ASP A 423 -112.16 56.02 -6.51
CA ASP A 423 -110.82 56.38 -6.97
C ASP A 423 -109.92 55.13 -7.12
N LYS A 424 -110.05 54.08 -6.28
CA LYS A 424 -109.40 52.76 -6.53
C LYS A 424 -109.94 52.15 -7.82
N LEU A 425 -111.25 52.20 -8.07
CA LEU A 425 -111.83 51.69 -9.32
C LEU A 425 -111.31 52.52 -10.50
N LEU A 426 -111.32 53.84 -10.44
CA LEU A 426 -110.87 54.69 -11.55
C LEU A 426 -109.35 54.58 -11.79
N ALA A 427 -108.53 54.53 -10.74
CA ALA A 427 -107.08 54.34 -10.85
C ALA A 427 -106.69 52.91 -11.26
N ASN A 428 -107.42 51.89 -10.78
CA ASN A 428 -107.15 50.49 -11.13
C ASN A 428 -107.96 49.97 -12.32
N LYS A 429 -108.88 50.75 -12.89
CA LYS A 429 -109.48 50.48 -14.21
C LYS A 429 -108.41 50.54 -15.30
N GLU A 430 -107.38 51.37 -15.12
CA GLU A 430 -106.15 51.26 -15.90
C GLU A 430 -105.29 50.07 -15.49
N THR A 431 -105.04 49.80 -14.19
CA THR A 431 -104.15 48.69 -13.81
C THR A 431 -104.69 47.30 -14.14
N PHE A 432 -106.01 47.04 -14.05
CA PHE A 432 -106.61 45.78 -14.50
C PHE A 432 -106.61 45.64 -16.02
N ARG A 433 -106.85 46.72 -16.77
CA ARG A 433 -106.63 46.74 -18.24
C ARG A 433 -105.15 46.52 -18.59
N LYS A 434 -104.24 47.05 -17.78
CA LYS A 434 -102.78 46.88 -17.90
C LYS A 434 -102.36 45.45 -17.59
N MET A 435 -102.94 44.76 -16.60
CA MET A 435 -102.71 43.32 -16.37
C MET A 435 -103.08 42.49 -17.60
N ALA A 436 -104.25 42.72 -18.21
CA ALA A 436 -104.67 42.04 -19.43
C ALA A 436 -103.76 42.36 -20.63
N LEU A 437 -103.34 43.62 -20.78
CA LEU A 437 -102.38 44.06 -21.81
C LEU A 437 -100.99 43.47 -21.58
N GLU A 438 -100.52 43.38 -20.34
CA GLU A 438 -99.25 42.78 -19.96
C GLU A 438 -99.27 41.25 -20.15
N TYR A 439 -100.38 40.57 -19.85
CA TYR A 439 -100.58 39.16 -20.22
C TYR A 439 -100.47 38.97 -21.74
N ALA A 440 -101.20 39.77 -22.53
CA ALA A 440 -101.15 39.70 -23.99
C ALA A 440 -99.71 39.93 -24.52
N ASN A 441 -99.02 40.95 -24.02
CA ASN A 441 -97.62 41.21 -24.37
C ASN A 441 -96.69 40.06 -23.96
N ARG A 442 -96.81 39.51 -22.74
CA ARG A 442 -96.00 38.39 -22.26
C ARG A 442 -96.27 37.11 -23.05
N ARG A 443 -97.52 36.85 -23.41
CA ARG A 443 -97.91 35.79 -24.35
C ARG A 443 -97.24 35.98 -25.71
N THR A 444 -97.22 37.19 -26.27
CA THR A 444 -96.52 37.47 -27.54
C THR A 444 -95.01 37.20 -27.43
N TYR A 445 -94.35 37.60 -26.34
CA TYR A 445 -92.93 37.24 -26.11
C TYR A 445 -92.72 35.73 -26.00
N LEU A 446 -93.57 35.01 -25.27
CA LEU A 446 -93.52 33.55 -25.15
C LEU A 446 -93.81 32.84 -26.50
N GLU A 447 -94.72 33.35 -27.32
CA GLU A 447 -94.93 32.84 -28.68
C GLU A 447 -93.72 33.11 -29.60
N GLY A 448 -93.05 34.26 -29.44
CA GLY A 448 -91.78 34.55 -30.13
C GLY A 448 -90.67 33.57 -29.75
N ILE A 449 -90.49 33.30 -28.44
CA ILE A 449 -89.53 32.31 -27.94
C ILE A 449 -89.85 30.91 -28.48
N ARG A 450 -91.14 30.51 -28.51
CA ARG A 450 -91.58 29.21 -29.04
C ARG A 450 -91.35 29.08 -30.55
N LYS A 451 -91.59 30.15 -31.34
CA LYS A 451 -91.29 30.19 -32.78
C LYS A 451 -89.78 30.11 -33.04
N ASN A 452 -88.98 30.76 -32.21
CA ASN A 452 -87.51 30.74 -32.27
C ASN A 452 -86.90 29.52 -31.53
N GLY A 453 -87.62 28.39 -31.51
CA GLY A 453 -87.09 27.11 -31.03
C GLY A 453 -86.67 27.06 -29.57
N TYR A 454 -87.32 27.84 -28.68
CA TYR A 454 -87.06 27.92 -27.24
C TYR A 454 -85.67 28.42 -26.82
N GLY A 455 -84.88 29.01 -27.73
CA GLY A 455 -83.48 29.43 -27.50
C GLY A 455 -83.26 30.64 -26.57
N ALA A 456 -84.16 30.94 -25.63
CA ALA A 456 -83.98 31.98 -24.62
C ALA A 456 -83.43 31.39 -23.30
N GLY A 457 -82.84 32.22 -22.44
CA GLY A 457 -82.24 31.76 -21.18
C GLY A 457 -83.28 31.13 -20.25
N ARG A 458 -82.91 30.06 -19.54
CA ARG A 458 -83.86 29.30 -18.70
C ARG A 458 -84.55 30.19 -17.65
N GLU A 459 -83.80 31.00 -16.92
CA GLU A 459 -84.35 31.96 -15.96
C GLU A 459 -85.27 33.01 -16.61
N GLN A 460 -84.93 33.45 -17.84
CA GLN A 460 -85.76 34.38 -18.61
C GLN A 460 -87.10 33.75 -18.99
N ILE A 461 -87.09 32.47 -19.40
CA ILE A 461 -88.31 31.71 -19.71
C ILE A 461 -89.13 31.47 -18.44
N GLU A 462 -88.52 31.01 -17.34
CA GLU A 462 -89.21 30.78 -16.07
C GLU A 462 -89.80 32.07 -15.49
N ARG A 463 -89.09 33.21 -15.62
CA ARG A 463 -89.61 34.53 -15.23
C ARG A 463 -90.79 34.96 -16.10
N LEU A 464 -90.67 34.90 -17.43
CA LEU A 464 -91.77 35.26 -18.34
C LEU A 464 -93.00 34.37 -18.14
N LEU A 465 -92.80 33.08 -17.85
CA LEU A 465 -93.87 32.13 -17.51
C LEU A 465 -94.48 32.33 -16.12
N ARG A 466 -93.82 33.05 -15.22
CA ARG A 466 -94.31 33.40 -13.88
C ARG A 466 -95.12 34.69 -13.94
N GLU A 467 -94.52 35.75 -14.50
CA GLU A 467 -95.17 37.04 -14.76
C GLU A 467 -96.45 36.90 -15.61
N ALA A 468 -96.49 35.92 -16.54
CA ALA A 468 -97.70 35.61 -17.30
C ALA A 468 -98.77 34.84 -16.50
N ASP A 469 -98.41 34.01 -15.51
CA ASP A 469 -99.36 33.26 -14.68
C ASP A 469 -99.98 34.15 -13.58
N GLU A 470 -99.18 35.10 -13.08
CA GLU A 470 -99.58 36.19 -12.18
C GLU A 470 -100.58 37.15 -12.86
N ASN A 471 -100.38 37.45 -14.14
CA ASN A 471 -101.28 38.30 -14.94
C ASN A 471 -102.45 37.54 -15.61
N ALA A 472 -102.47 36.20 -15.60
CA ALA A 472 -103.55 35.41 -16.19
C ALA A 472 -104.83 35.45 -15.33
N THR A 473 -105.93 35.87 -15.93
CA THR A 473 -107.24 36.11 -15.29
C THR A 473 -108.30 35.07 -15.64
N SER A 474 -108.23 34.51 -16.86
CA SER A 474 -109.15 33.51 -17.39
C SER A 474 -108.62 32.08 -17.19
N ARG A 475 -109.51 31.08 -17.28
CA ARG A 475 -109.14 29.66 -17.24
C ARG A 475 -108.36 29.24 -18.49
N GLU A 476 -108.79 29.70 -19.68
CA GLU A 476 -108.12 29.42 -20.96
C GLU A 476 -106.70 30.00 -21.00
N GLU A 477 -106.47 31.15 -20.36
CA GLU A 477 -105.15 31.79 -20.27
C GLU A 477 -104.15 30.91 -19.51
N LYS A 478 -104.61 30.19 -18.48
CA LYS A 478 -103.79 29.27 -17.66
C LYS A 478 -103.61 27.93 -18.34
N ASP A 479 -104.64 27.42 -19.03
CA ASP A 479 -104.53 26.21 -19.84
C ASP A 479 -103.53 26.40 -20.99
N TRP A 480 -103.50 27.58 -21.64
CA TRP A 480 -102.49 27.93 -22.65
C TRP A 480 -101.06 27.94 -22.08
N LEU A 481 -100.84 28.54 -20.89
CA LEU A 481 -99.54 28.52 -20.21
C LEU A 481 -99.10 27.09 -19.85
N SER A 482 -100.03 26.21 -19.46
CA SER A 482 -99.72 24.80 -19.20
C SER A 482 -99.24 24.07 -20.47
N SER A 483 -99.89 24.31 -21.61
CA SER A 483 -99.49 23.78 -22.92
C SER A 483 -98.10 24.27 -23.33
N TRP A 484 -97.80 25.56 -23.10
CA TRP A 484 -96.48 26.13 -23.36
C TRP A 484 -95.39 25.49 -22.50
N ARG A 485 -95.62 25.37 -21.17
CA ARG A 485 -94.72 24.71 -20.21
C ARG A 485 -94.40 23.28 -20.62
N ASN A 486 -95.41 22.52 -21.05
CA ASN A 486 -95.24 21.14 -21.51
C ASN A 486 -94.44 21.04 -22.83
N GLY A 487 -94.71 21.94 -23.79
CA GLY A 487 -93.95 22.02 -25.05
C GLY A 487 -92.47 22.36 -24.84
N TRP A 488 -92.17 23.27 -23.89
CA TRP A 488 -90.79 23.64 -23.54
C TRP A 488 -90.03 22.49 -22.87
N ARG A 489 -90.63 21.80 -21.88
CA ARG A 489 -90.05 20.59 -21.26
C ARG A 489 -89.76 19.49 -22.27
N ALA A 490 -90.65 19.28 -23.24
CA ALA A 490 -90.45 18.32 -24.32
C ALA A 490 -89.31 18.71 -25.28
N TRP A 491 -88.99 20.00 -25.41
CA TRP A 491 -87.83 20.47 -26.15
C TRP A 491 -86.54 20.34 -25.33
N GLU A 492 -86.55 20.71 -24.03
CA GLU A 492 -85.41 20.58 -23.12
C GLU A 492 -84.93 19.13 -23.04
N SER A 493 -85.86 18.18 -22.87
CA SER A 493 -85.58 16.74 -22.91
C SER A 493 -84.93 16.27 -24.22
N ARG A 494 -85.31 16.84 -25.38
CA ARG A 494 -84.69 16.51 -26.67
C ARG A 494 -83.29 17.10 -26.82
N GLN A 495 -83.02 18.29 -26.26
CA GLN A 495 -81.67 18.85 -26.24
C GLN A 495 -80.71 18.00 -25.39
N VAL A 496 -81.16 17.57 -24.20
CA VAL A 496 -80.40 16.65 -23.33
C VAL A 496 -80.11 15.34 -24.06
N ALA A 497 -81.13 14.68 -24.64
CA ALA A 497 -80.94 13.44 -25.39
C ALA A 497 -80.01 13.60 -26.61
N SER A 498 -80.00 14.77 -27.26
CA SER A 498 -79.10 15.07 -28.37
C SER A 498 -77.65 15.26 -27.91
N ALA A 499 -77.42 15.91 -26.76
CA ALA A 499 -76.10 16.07 -26.17
C ALA A 499 -75.54 14.72 -25.68
N ASP A 500 -76.37 13.93 -24.98
CA ASP A 500 -76.05 12.57 -24.55
C ASP A 500 -75.68 11.69 -25.75
N GLY A 501 -76.44 11.78 -26.85
CA GLY A 501 -76.15 11.08 -28.10
C GLY A 501 -74.86 11.50 -28.81
N VAL A 502 -74.25 12.65 -28.46
CA VAL A 502 -72.92 13.07 -28.94
C VAL A 502 -71.84 12.56 -27.98
N LEU A 503 -71.96 12.85 -26.68
CA LEU A 503 -70.98 12.38 -25.69
C LEU A 503 -70.87 10.85 -25.66
N ALA A 504 -71.99 10.12 -25.70
CA ALA A 504 -72.00 8.66 -25.74
C ALA A 504 -71.49 8.05 -27.06
N ARG A 505 -71.20 8.86 -28.10
CA ARG A 505 -70.40 8.42 -29.25
C ARG A 505 -68.91 8.65 -29.01
N ALA A 506 -68.53 9.83 -28.52
CA ALA A 506 -67.13 10.14 -28.16
C ALA A 506 -66.58 9.17 -27.09
N ILE A 507 -67.33 8.91 -26.02
CA ILE A 507 -67.00 7.92 -24.97
C ILE A 507 -66.68 6.57 -25.60
N ARG A 508 -67.57 6.03 -26.44
CA ARG A 508 -67.36 4.71 -27.08
C ARG A 508 -66.15 4.71 -28.01
N GLN A 509 -65.96 5.77 -28.80
CA GLN A 509 -64.82 5.85 -29.71
C GLN A 509 -63.48 5.89 -28.97
N VAL A 510 -63.40 6.63 -27.86
CA VAL A 510 -62.21 6.67 -26.99
C VAL A 510 -62.02 5.35 -26.23
N ASP A 511 -63.05 4.84 -25.56
CA ASP A 511 -63.00 3.56 -24.83
C ASP A 511 -62.54 2.41 -25.74
N THR A 512 -63.05 2.31 -26.98
CA THR A 512 -62.63 1.29 -27.95
C THR A 512 -61.19 1.52 -28.44
N SER A 513 -60.85 2.73 -28.91
CA SER A 513 -59.50 2.97 -29.44
C SER A 513 -58.39 2.90 -28.38
N LEU A 514 -58.68 3.18 -27.11
CA LEU A 514 -57.74 2.96 -26.00
C LEU A 514 -57.41 1.46 -25.79
N VAL A 515 -58.35 0.56 -26.10
CA VAL A 515 -58.08 -0.90 -26.09
C VAL A 515 -57.24 -1.32 -27.31
N GLU A 516 -57.47 -0.70 -28.47
CA GLU A 516 -56.72 -0.92 -29.72
C GLU A 516 -55.29 -0.33 -29.74
N LEU A 517 -54.84 0.32 -28.66
CA LEU A 517 -53.47 0.83 -28.52
C LEU A 517 -52.47 -0.21 -28.00
N ARG A 518 -52.93 -1.40 -27.59
CA ARG A 518 -52.06 -2.46 -27.10
C ARG A 518 -51.19 -3.03 -28.22
N GLY A 519 -49.87 -2.83 -28.11
CA GLY A 519 -48.87 -3.40 -29.05
C GLY A 519 -48.59 -2.54 -30.28
N VAL A 520 -49.02 -1.27 -30.29
CA VAL A 520 -48.60 -0.29 -31.31
C VAL A 520 -47.21 0.27 -30.95
N ASP A 521 -46.42 0.67 -31.95
CA ASP A 521 -45.15 1.37 -31.76
C ASP A 521 -45.39 2.81 -31.24
N LEU A 522 -44.36 3.45 -30.66
CA LEU A 522 -44.50 4.80 -30.09
C LEU A 522 -44.98 5.84 -31.12
N VAL A 523 -44.54 5.74 -32.38
CA VAL A 523 -44.93 6.68 -33.46
C VAL A 523 -46.40 6.47 -33.87
N GLY A 524 -46.89 5.23 -33.87
CA GLY A 524 -48.30 4.92 -34.11
C GLY A 524 -49.21 5.23 -32.92
N GLU A 525 -48.76 4.99 -31.68
CA GLU A 525 -49.49 5.29 -30.45
C GLU A 525 -49.74 6.80 -30.33
N ARG A 526 -48.70 7.63 -30.53
CA ARG A 526 -48.81 9.09 -30.48
C ARG A 526 -49.87 9.65 -31.42
N LYS A 527 -49.83 9.28 -32.71
CA LYS A 527 -50.77 9.77 -33.73
C LYS A 527 -52.23 9.41 -33.42
N LYS A 528 -52.46 8.21 -32.86
CA LYS A 528 -53.79 7.78 -32.42
C LYS A 528 -54.27 8.59 -31.20
N LEU A 529 -53.41 8.79 -30.21
CA LEU A 529 -53.73 9.58 -29.01
C LEU A 529 -54.05 11.05 -29.34
N GLU A 530 -53.31 11.67 -30.27
CA GLU A 530 -53.58 13.03 -30.75
C GLU A 530 -54.98 13.16 -31.37
N ALA A 531 -55.38 12.18 -32.20
CA ALA A 531 -56.72 12.14 -32.80
C ALA A 531 -57.85 11.94 -31.76
N LEU A 532 -57.63 11.11 -30.73
CA LEU A 532 -58.61 10.94 -29.64
C LEU A 532 -58.80 12.22 -28.80
N ARG A 533 -57.73 13.01 -28.62
CA ARG A 533 -57.79 14.29 -27.90
C ARG A 533 -58.63 15.32 -28.65
N ASP A 534 -58.51 15.39 -29.98
CA ASP A 534 -59.34 16.22 -30.86
C ASP A 534 -60.82 15.80 -30.82
N ILE A 535 -61.12 14.50 -30.83
CA ILE A 535 -62.49 13.97 -30.68
C ILE A 535 -63.11 14.40 -29.33
N CYS A 536 -62.35 14.31 -28.23
CA CYS A 536 -62.78 14.79 -26.92
C CYS A 536 -63.03 16.31 -26.91
N GLN A 537 -62.14 17.11 -27.48
CA GLN A 537 -62.32 18.58 -27.56
C GLN A 537 -63.60 18.96 -28.33
N LYS A 538 -63.87 18.29 -29.46
CA LYS A 538 -65.08 18.52 -30.26
C LYS A 538 -66.37 18.08 -29.54
N ALA A 539 -66.31 17.01 -28.74
CA ALA A 539 -67.44 16.54 -27.93
C ALA A 539 -67.73 17.43 -26.72
N GLN A 540 -66.70 18.02 -26.10
CA GLN A 540 -66.82 18.82 -24.87
C GLN A 540 -67.74 20.06 -25.04
N VAL A 541 -67.94 20.56 -26.27
CA VAL A 541 -68.80 21.72 -26.58
C VAL A 541 -70.28 21.52 -26.20
N VAL A 542 -70.76 20.27 -26.08
CA VAL A 542 -72.15 19.98 -25.66
C VAL A 542 -72.27 19.47 -24.22
N ASP A 543 -71.17 19.38 -23.47
CA ASP A 543 -71.16 18.80 -22.11
C ASP A 543 -72.15 19.51 -21.17
N GLU A 544 -72.18 20.84 -21.19
CA GLU A 544 -73.10 21.65 -20.38
C GLU A 544 -74.61 21.37 -20.61
N ARG A 545 -74.96 20.65 -21.68
CA ARG A 545 -76.35 20.30 -22.05
C ARG A 545 -76.69 18.83 -21.84
N ALA A 546 -75.70 17.97 -21.60
CA ALA A 546 -75.89 16.53 -21.37
C ALA A 546 -76.47 16.23 -19.98
N SER A 547 -76.97 15.01 -19.78
CA SER A 547 -77.39 14.50 -18.47
C SER A 547 -76.18 14.26 -17.56
N GLN A 548 -76.39 14.39 -16.24
CA GLN A 548 -75.32 14.33 -15.24
C GLN A 548 -74.54 12.99 -15.28
N GLU A 549 -75.22 11.88 -15.59
CA GLU A 549 -74.62 10.56 -15.74
C GLU A 549 -73.65 10.49 -16.94
N VAL A 550 -74.07 10.99 -18.10
CA VAL A 550 -73.24 10.95 -19.32
C VAL A 550 -72.06 11.92 -19.22
N ARG A 551 -72.23 13.10 -18.60
CA ARG A 551 -71.09 13.99 -18.28
C ARG A 551 -70.07 13.33 -17.38
N LYS A 552 -70.50 12.69 -16.29
CA LYS A 552 -69.60 11.99 -15.36
C LYS A 552 -68.78 10.91 -16.10
N ARG A 553 -69.43 10.11 -16.94
CA ARG A 553 -68.77 9.08 -17.75
C ARG A 553 -67.85 9.67 -18.84
N PHE A 554 -68.18 10.83 -19.40
CA PHE A 554 -67.30 11.54 -20.33
C PHE A 554 -66.03 12.06 -19.63
N ALA A 555 -66.17 12.63 -18.44
CA ALA A 555 -65.03 13.04 -17.60
C ALA A 555 -64.14 11.83 -17.24
N GLU A 556 -64.71 10.72 -16.77
CA GLU A 556 -63.96 9.47 -16.48
C GLU A 556 -63.22 8.91 -17.71
N THR A 557 -63.79 9.06 -18.91
CA THR A 557 -63.15 8.59 -20.15
C THR A 557 -62.04 9.54 -20.63
N LYS A 558 -62.20 10.85 -20.37
CA LYS A 558 -61.16 11.86 -20.60
C LYS A 558 -59.98 11.66 -19.63
N GLU A 559 -60.25 11.39 -18.35
CA GLU A 559 -59.23 11.09 -17.35
C GLU A 559 -58.38 9.85 -17.73
N LYS A 560 -59.01 8.79 -18.24
CA LYS A 560 -58.29 7.61 -18.79
C LYS A 560 -57.41 7.95 -19.99
N LEU A 561 -57.87 8.84 -20.88
CA LEU A 561 -57.11 9.28 -22.05
C LEU A 561 -55.90 10.14 -21.63
N ASP A 562 -56.10 11.09 -20.72
CA ASP A 562 -55.02 11.95 -20.20
C ASP A 562 -54.01 11.12 -19.37
N ALA A 563 -54.45 10.10 -18.62
CA ALA A 563 -53.58 9.15 -17.93
C ALA A 563 -52.76 8.27 -18.89
N ARG A 564 -53.36 7.78 -20.00
CA ARG A 564 -52.63 7.04 -21.04
C ARG A 564 -51.64 7.93 -21.80
N TRP A 565 -51.95 9.21 -21.97
CA TRP A 565 -51.02 10.19 -22.54
C TRP A 565 -49.77 10.37 -21.66
N LEU A 566 -49.93 10.45 -20.33
CA LEU A 566 -48.81 10.60 -19.39
C LEU A 566 -47.90 9.34 -19.36
N ASP A 567 -48.49 8.14 -19.40
CA ASP A 567 -47.76 6.88 -19.56
C ASP A 567 -46.98 6.82 -20.89
N PHE A 568 -47.57 7.28 -22.00
CA PHE A 568 -46.87 7.41 -23.27
C PHE A 568 -45.67 8.37 -23.19
N GLU A 569 -45.85 9.59 -22.67
CA GLU A 569 -44.75 10.57 -22.55
C GLU A 569 -43.60 10.05 -21.67
N THR A 570 -43.91 9.27 -20.64
CA THR A 570 -42.89 8.68 -19.76
C THR A 570 -42.05 7.66 -20.54
N ARG A 571 -42.70 6.74 -21.25
CA ARG A 571 -42.03 5.72 -22.09
C ARG A 571 -41.24 6.33 -23.26
N GLU A 572 -41.73 7.43 -23.84
CA GLU A 572 -41.01 8.16 -24.90
C GLU A 572 -39.74 8.84 -24.37
N ARG A 573 -39.74 9.37 -23.14
CA ARG A 573 -38.53 9.93 -22.50
C ARG A 573 -37.51 8.85 -22.17
N GLU A 574 -37.93 7.76 -21.50
CA GLU A 574 -37.06 6.62 -21.17
C GLU A 574 -36.37 6.03 -22.40
N ALA A 575 -37.09 5.89 -23.52
CA ALA A 575 -36.54 5.39 -24.78
C ALA A 575 -35.50 6.33 -25.39
N ASN A 576 -35.74 7.65 -25.36
CA ASN A 576 -34.82 8.66 -25.89
C ASN A 576 -33.57 8.82 -25.01
N GLU A 577 -33.73 8.84 -23.68
CA GLU A 577 -32.62 8.87 -22.72
C GLU A 577 -31.72 7.64 -22.87
N LYS A 578 -32.31 6.45 -23.04
CA LYS A 578 -31.55 5.24 -23.33
C LYS A 578 -30.79 5.31 -24.65
N ALA A 579 -31.44 5.75 -25.73
CA ALA A 579 -30.80 5.87 -27.04
C ALA A 579 -29.59 6.83 -27.01
N LEU A 580 -29.71 7.96 -26.28
CA LEU A 580 -28.62 8.91 -26.07
C LEU A 580 -27.49 8.31 -25.20
N ALA A 581 -27.82 7.50 -24.20
CA ALA A 581 -26.82 6.79 -23.39
C ALA A 581 -26.07 5.72 -24.21
N ASP A 582 -26.77 4.94 -25.04
CA ASP A 582 -26.20 3.93 -25.92
C ASP A 582 -25.27 4.59 -26.98
N GLU A 583 -25.67 5.72 -27.58
CA GLU A 583 -24.82 6.51 -28.50
C GLU A 583 -23.57 7.06 -27.80
N LYS A 584 -23.74 7.64 -26.59
CA LYS A 584 -22.63 8.17 -25.79
C LYS A 584 -21.64 7.07 -25.43
N ALA A 585 -22.11 5.89 -24.99
CA ALA A 585 -21.27 4.74 -24.67
C ALA A 585 -20.51 4.22 -25.90
N ALA A 586 -21.13 4.23 -27.09
CA ALA A 586 -20.45 3.87 -28.34
C ALA A 586 -19.36 4.89 -28.73
N ALA A 587 -19.62 6.19 -28.53
CA ALA A 587 -18.63 7.25 -28.76
C ALA A 587 -17.45 7.16 -27.77
N GLU A 588 -17.73 6.93 -26.48
CA GLU A 588 -16.72 6.73 -25.43
C GLU A 588 -15.87 5.48 -25.68
N ARG A 589 -16.48 4.34 -26.07
CA ARG A 589 -15.76 3.13 -26.49
C ARG A 589 -14.80 3.41 -27.65
N LYS A 590 -15.26 4.13 -28.68
CA LYS A 590 -14.44 4.52 -29.84
C LYS A 590 -13.30 5.46 -29.44
N ALA A 591 -13.54 6.40 -28.53
CA ALA A 591 -12.51 7.29 -27.99
C ALA A 591 -11.44 6.53 -27.17
N LYS A 592 -11.85 5.60 -26.27
CA LYS A 592 -10.93 4.74 -25.51
C LYS A 592 -10.05 3.91 -26.45
N LEU A 593 -10.62 3.33 -27.51
CA LEU A 593 -9.87 2.56 -28.51
C LEU A 593 -8.84 3.40 -29.30
N VAL A 594 -9.16 4.66 -29.65
CA VAL A 594 -8.21 5.57 -30.29
C VAL A 594 -7.07 5.98 -29.34
N ALA A 595 -7.37 6.22 -28.05
CA ALA A 595 -6.35 6.49 -27.05
C ALA A 595 -5.43 5.27 -26.83
N LEU A 596 -5.99 4.08 -26.64
CA LEU A 596 -5.22 2.84 -26.46
C LEU A 596 -4.33 2.53 -27.68
N ARG A 597 -4.83 2.66 -28.91
CA ARG A 597 -4.02 2.50 -30.14
C ARG A 597 -2.82 3.45 -30.20
N ARG A 598 -2.92 4.65 -29.61
CA ARG A 598 -1.82 5.63 -29.50
C ARG A 598 -0.86 5.29 -28.37
N ASP A 599 -1.37 4.84 -27.23
CA ASP A 599 -0.61 4.79 -25.97
C ASP A 599 0.01 3.41 -25.68
N ILE A 600 -0.57 2.31 -26.19
CA ILE A 600 0.02 0.96 -26.14
C ILE A 600 1.49 0.98 -26.62
N PRO A 601 1.82 1.36 -27.86
CA PRO A 601 3.22 1.37 -28.31
C PRO A 601 4.11 2.41 -27.60
N ARG A 602 3.53 3.36 -26.85
CA ARG A 602 4.25 4.39 -26.10
C ARG A 602 4.58 4.01 -24.65
N ALA A 603 3.96 2.96 -24.11
CA ALA A 603 4.33 2.44 -22.79
C ALA A 603 5.70 1.75 -22.80
N LEU A 604 6.13 1.22 -23.95
CA LEU A 604 7.45 0.61 -24.09
C LEU A 604 8.57 1.65 -23.86
N PRO A 605 9.65 1.30 -23.15
CA PRO A 605 10.10 -0.06 -22.81
C PRO A 605 9.47 -0.70 -21.56
N ASP A 606 8.54 -0.05 -20.85
CA ASP A 606 7.86 -0.64 -19.69
C ASP A 606 6.85 -1.72 -20.12
N LEU A 607 7.27 -2.99 -20.03
CA LEU A 607 6.45 -4.15 -20.35
C LEU A 607 5.31 -4.40 -19.34
N THR A 608 5.39 -3.88 -18.11
CA THR A 608 4.31 -3.97 -17.12
C THR A 608 3.19 -3.00 -17.50
N ARG A 609 3.51 -1.73 -17.80
CA ARG A 609 2.51 -0.77 -18.29
C ARG A 609 1.98 -1.15 -19.68
N TYR A 610 2.81 -1.77 -20.53
CA TYR A 610 2.37 -2.35 -21.80
C TYR A 610 1.33 -3.45 -21.59
N GLY A 611 1.58 -4.39 -20.67
CA GLY A 611 0.63 -5.43 -20.28
C GLY A 611 -0.71 -4.88 -19.80
N GLN A 612 -0.68 -3.87 -18.93
CA GLN A 612 -1.90 -3.18 -18.46
C GLN A 612 -2.71 -2.58 -19.61
N LEU A 613 -2.09 -1.81 -20.52
CA LEU A 613 -2.78 -1.19 -21.65
C LEU A 613 -3.30 -2.21 -22.68
N LEU A 614 -2.63 -3.36 -22.84
CA LEU A 614 -3.17 -4.49 -23.61
C LEU A 614 -4.41 -5.08 -22.94
N GLY A 615 -4.40 -5.26 -21.62
CA GLY A 615 -5.58 -5.66 -20.84
C GLY A 615 -6.75 -4.69 -21.02
N GLU A 616 -6.52 -3.39 -20.83
CA GLU A 616 -7.50 -2.31 -21.04
C GLU A 616 -8.09 -2.31 -22.47
N PHE A 617 -7.34 -2.79 -23.47
CA PHE A 617 -7.82 -2.98 -24.85
C PHE A 617 -8.64 -4.26 -25.01
N LEU A 618 -8.28 -5.37 -24.37
CA LEU A 618 -9.03 -6.62 -24.48
C LEU A 618 -10.46 -6.53 -23.92
N GLU A 619 -10.69 -5.64 -22.94
CA GLU A 619 -12.03 -5.32 -22.44
C GLU A 619 -12.95 -4.71 -23.51
N VAL A 620 -12.43 -3.79 -24.34
CA VAL A 620 -13.25 -2.93 -25.23
C VAL A 620 -13.00 -3.15 -26.73
N GLY A 621 -11.94 -3.86 -27.11
CA GLY A 621 -11.49 -4.08 -28.48
C GLY A 621 -12.05 -5.35 -29.13
N ALA A 622 -13.01 -6.03 -28.51
CA ALA A 622 -13.66 -7.20 -29.11
C ALA A 622 -14.27 -6.85 -30.49
N GLY A 623 -13.71 -7.45 -31.54
CA GLY A 623 -14.06 -7.22 -32.95
C GLY A 623 -13.00 -6.44 -33.77
N GLU A 624 -12.00 -5.83 -33.13
CA GLU A 624 -10.93 -5.09 -33.81
C GLU A 624 -9.85 -6.04 -34.38
N PRO A 625 -9.21 -5.72 -35.51
CA PRO A 625 -8.26 -6.64 -36.17
C PRO A 625 -6.98 -6.91 -35.37
N GLU A 626 -6.56 -5.99 -34.50
CA GLU A 626 -5.40 -6.17 -33.61
C GLU A 626 -5.67 -7.14 -32.44
N TYR A 627 -6.95 -7.42 -32.13
CA TYR A 627 -7.37 -8.10 -30.89
C TYR A 627 -6.71 -9.47 -30.69
N SER A 628 -6.58 -10.27 -31.76
CA SER A 628 -5.96 -11.60 -31.68
C SER A 628 -4.47 -11.55 -31.35
N GLY A 629 -3.74 -10.59 -31.93
CA GLY A 629 -2.32 -10.37 -31.66
C GLY A 629 -2.06 -9.75 -30.30
N TYR A 630 -2.87 -8.76 -29.91
CA TYR A 630 -2.82 -8.15 -28.58
C TYR A 630 -3.14 -9.17 -27.48
N LYS A 631 -4.11 -10.06 -27.70
CA LYS A 631 -4.37 -11.19 -26.80
C LYS A 631 -3.16 -12.14 -26.74
N ALA A 632 -2.65 -12.58 -27.90
CA ALA A 632 -1.49 -13.46 -27.96
C ALA A 632 -0.21 -12.85 -27.32
N THR A 633 -0.15 -11.51 -27.22
CA THR A 633 0.88 -10.78 -26.49
C THR A 633 0.61 -10.76 -24.99
N TYR A 634 -0.60 -10.40 -24.58
CA TYR A 634 -1.04 -10.33 -23.18
C TYR A 634 -0.90 -11.69 -22.48
N ASP A 635 -1.39 -12.76 -23.10
CA ASP A 635 -1.27 -14.15 -22.65
C ASP A 635 0.22 -14.60 -22.45
N ARG A 636 1.18 -13.83 -22.98
CA ARG A 636 2.64 -14.09 -22.91
C ARG A 636 3.43 -12.96 -22.21
N ILE A 637 2.80 -11.95 -21.62
CA ILE A 637 3.51 -10.74 -21.19
C ILE A 637 4.58 -11.03 -20.13
N GLY A 638 4.32 -11.95 -19.19
CA GLY A 638 5.30 -12.39 -18.20
C GLY A 638 6.57 -13.02 -18.78
N MET A 639 6.47 -13.71 -19.93
CA MET A 639 7.61 -14.27 -20.65
C MET A 639 8.46 -13.15 -21.28
N TYR A 640 7.82 -12.14 -21.88
CA TYR A 640 8.52 -10.98 -22.43
C TYR A 640 9.20 -10.14 -21.34
N SER A 641 8.55 -9.95 -20.18
CA SER A 641 9.15 -9.27 -19.03
C SER A 641 10.35 -10.04 -18.46
N LYS A 642 10.25 -11.37 -18.30
CA LYS A 642 11.37 -12.23 -17.88
C LYS A 642 12.54 -12.17 -18.88
N ALA A 643 12.28 -11.96 -20.17
CA ALA A 643 13.33 -11.79 -21.18
C ALA A 643 14.09 -10.45 -21.08
N ALA A 644 13.43 -9.36 -20.66
CA ALA A 644 14.08 -8.06 -20.42
C ALA A 644 14.83 -7.97 -19.06
N MET A 645 14.73 -8.99 -18.20
CA MET A 645 15.26 -8.99 -16.83
C MET A 645 16.78 -8.73 -16.77
N LEU A 646 17.56 -9.34 -17.67
CA LEU A 646 19.02 -9.18 -17.73
C LEU A 646 19.48 -7.91 -18.49
N SER A 647 18.58 -6.97 -18.78
CA SER A 647 18.84 -5.70 -19.50
C SER A 647 19.97 -4.82 -18.93
N LYS A 648 20.31 -5.01 -17.64
CA LYS A 648 21.40 -4.32 -16.93
C LYS A 648 22.44 -5.27 -16.33
N PHE A 649 22.27 -6.58 -16.49
CA PHE A 649 23.17 -7.57 -15.90
C PHE A 649 24.45 -7.70 -16.73
N VAL A 650 25.60 -7.86 -16.04
CA VAL A 650 26.90 -8.09 -16.67
C VAL A 650 27.66 -9.13 -15.86
N LEU A 651 28.06 -10.20 -16.52
CA LEU A 651 28.83 -11.32 -15.99
C LEU A 651 30.20 -11.34 -16.68
N VAL A 652 31.22 -10.86 -15.96
CA VAL A 652 32.60 -10.77 -16.49
C VAL A 652 33.29 -12.14 -16.47
N ASN A 653 33.08 -12.92 -15.42
CA ASN A 653 33.59 -14.29 -15.26
C ASN A 653 32.71 -15.07 -14.26
N LEU A 654 32.92 -16.38 -14.17
CA LEU A 654 32.16 -17.30 -13.31
C LEU A 654 32.80 -17.47 -11.91
N SER A 655 33.37 -16.42 -11.32
CA SER A 655 33.97 -16.51 -9.98
C SER A 655 32.89 -16.66 -8.90
N PRO A 656 32.98 -17.67 -8.02
CA PRO A 656 31.99 -17.88 -6.95
C PRO A 656 32.09 -16.80 -5.86
N GLY A 657 30.95 -16.42 -5.29
CA GLY A 657 30.88 -15.52 -4.12
C GLY A 657 31.00 -14.02 -4.41
N GLY A 658 31.14 -13.62 -5.68
CA GLY A 658 31.03 -12.21 -6.09
C GLY A 658 29.59 -11.75 -6.28
N GLU A 659 29.39 -10.44 -6.46
CA GLU A 659 28.06 -9.81 -6.67
C GLU A 659 27.24 -10.48 -7.79
N SER A 660 27.86 -10.79 -8.93
CA SER A 660 27.17 -11.50 -10.03
C SER A 660 26.71 -12.91 -9.65
N SER A 661 27.40 -13.58 -8.71
CA SER A 661 27.01 -14.91 -8.19
C SER A 661 25.78 -14.82 -7.29
N ARG A 662 25.72 -13.77 -6.45
CA ARG A 662 24.54 -13.42 -5.65
C ARG A 662 23.34 -13.11 -6.55
N GLN A 663 23.52 -12.23 -7.55
CA GLN A 663 22.46 -11.84 -8.48
C GLN A 663 21.92 -13.04 -9.29
N ILE A 664 22.78 -13.97 -9.74
CA ILE A 664 22.34 -15.22 -10.39
C ILE A 664 21.46 -16.05 -9.45
N SER A 665 21.82 -16.15 -8.17
CA SER A 665 21.03 -16.87 -7.16
C SER A 665 19.68 -16.20 -6.92
N GLU A 666 19.65 -14.87 -6.78
CA GLU A 666 18.43 -14.08 -6.62
C GLU A 666 17.49 -14.20 -7.84
N PHE A 667 18.02 -14.15 -9.07
CA PHE A 667 17.25 -14.39 -10.29
C PHE A 667 16.65 -15.81 -10.36
N LEU A 668 17.35 -16.82 -9.83
CA LEU A 668 16.86 -18.21 -9.82
C LEU A 668 15.83 -18.47 -8.69
N ALA A 669 15.91 -17.72 -7.59
CA ALA A 669 15.14 -17.95 -6.36
C ALA A 669 13.87 -17.08 -6.19
N GLY A 670 13.69 -16.02 -6.97
CA GLY A 670 12.52 -15.13 -6.87
C GLY A 670 11.15 -15.84 -7.02
N GLU A 671 10.08 -15.17 -6.56
CA GLU A 671 8.79 -15.72 -6.07
C GLU A 671 8.02 -16.75 -6.94
N ALA A 672 8.27 -16.82 -8.26
CA ALA A 672 7.67 -17.84 -9.16
C ALA A 672 8.73 -18.63 -9.96
N GLY A 673 10.00 -18.45 -9.63
CA GLY A 673 11.14 -18.88 -10.41
C GLY A 673 11.13 -18.38 -11.86
N LEU A 674 12.00 -18.99 -12.65
CA LEU A 674 12.17 -18.71 -14.08
C LEU A 674 11.70 -19.86 -15.02
N PRO A 675 10.67 -20.68 -14.73
CA PRO A 675 10.38 -21.90 -15.51
C PRO A 675 10.31 -21.65 -17.03
N ASP A 676 9.57 -20.63 -17.44
CA ASP A 676 9.38 -20.23 -18.84
C ASP A 676 10.31 -19.07 -19.28
N SER A 677 11.48 -18.91 -18.66
CA SER A 677 12.46 -17.89 -19.06
C SER A 677 13.51 -18.45 -19.99
N VAL A 678 13.77 -17.73 -21.09
CA VAL A 678 14.89 -17.97 -22.02
C VAL A 678 16.26 -17.97 -21.31
N TRP A 679 16.37 -17.29 -20.17
CA TRP A 679 17.59 -17.21 -19.36
C TRP A 679 17.78 -18.37 -18.37
N ARG A 680 16.77 -19.22 -18.12
CA ARG A 680 16.79 -20.18 -16.99
C ARG A 680 17.96 -21.16 -17.08
N ALA A 681 18.09 -21.85 -18.21
CA ALA A 681 19.13 -22.87 -18.39
C ALA A 681 20.53 -22.28 -18.23
N ASP A 682 20.75 -21.09 -18.80
CA ASP A 682 22.05 -20.41 -18.79
C ASP A 682 22.41 -19.88 -17.39
N LEU A 683 21.44 -19.32 -16.65
CA LEU A 683 21.62 -18.91 -15.24
C LEU A 683 21.87 -20.12 -14.33
N SER A 684 21.14 -21.22 -14.53
CA SER A 684 21.38 -22.47 -13.79
C SER A 684 22.77 -23.03 -14.06
N ARG A 685 23.20 -23.14 -15.34
CA ARG A 685 24.54 -23.62 -15.70
C ARG A 685 25.65 -22.71 -15.14
N ALA A 686 25.45 -21.39 -15.14
CA ALA A 686 26.39 -20.45 -14.53
C ALA A 686 26.52 -20.67 -13.00
N SER A 687 25.41 -20.91 -12.31
CA SER A 687 25.38 -21.23 -10.87
C SER A 687 26.03 -22.59 -10.56
N GLU A 688 25.77 -23.61 -11.39
CA GLU A 688 26.40 -24.92 -11.31
C GLU A 688 27.92 -24.82 -11.46
N LEU A 689 28.42 -24.15 -12.51
CA LEU A 689 29.86 -23.96 -12.74
C LEU A 689 30.57 -23.23 -11.58
N MET A 690 29.89 -22.29 -10.92
CA MET A 690 30.37 -21.67 -9.68
C MET A 690 30.42 -22.66 -8.51
N SER A 691 29.39 -23.50 -8.35
CA SER A 691 29.31 -24.54 -7.32
C SER A 691 30.35 -25.64 -7.51
N GLU A 692 30.53 -26.13 -8.73
CA GLU A 692 31.59 -27.06 -9.15
C GLU A 692 32.97 -26.50 -8.78
N THR A 693 33.20 -25.20 -9.03
CA THR A 693 34.44 -24.50 -8.69
C THR A 693 34.69 -24.47 -7.17
N VAL A 694 33.66 -24.22 -6.35
CA VAL A 694 33.76 -24.29 -4.88
C VAL A 694 34.01 -25.73 -4.39
N GLY A 695 33.34 -26.72 -5.01
CA GLY A 695 33.52 -28.14 -4.71
C GLY A 695 34.95 -28.63 -4.98
N LEU A 696 35.48 -28.32 -6.15
CA LEU A 696 36.87 -28.61 -6.53
C LEU A 696 37.87 -27.91 -5.59
N ARG A 697 37.72 -26.60 -5.33
CA ARG A 697 38.61 -25.86 -4.42
C ARG A 697 38.62 -26.50 -3.03
N ARG A 698 37.46 -26.90 -2.49
CA ARG A 698 37.35 -27.60 -1.20
C ARG A 698 38.12 -28.94 -1.20
N LYS A 699 38.02 -29.73 -2.27
CA LYS A 699 38.77 -31.00 -2.40
C LYS A 699 40.29 -30.80 -2.50
N VAL A 700 40.73 -29.79 -3.24
CA VAL A 700 42.16 -29.42 -3.36
C VAL A 700 42.73 -28.93 -2.02
N MET A 701 42.02 -28.06 -1.29
CA MET A 701 42.41 -27.64 0.06
C MET A 701 42.48 -28.83 1.04
N GLY A 702 41.60 -29.82 0.89
CA GLY A 702 41.60 -31.07 1.66
C GLY A 702 42.86 -31.92 1.50
N LEU A 703 43.67 -31.70 0.44
CA LEU A 703 44.96 -32.38 0.28
C LEU A 703 45.94 -32.01 1.41
N MET A 704 45.88 -30.79 1.96
CA MET A 704 46.77 -30.36 3.05
C MET A 704 46.47 -31.03 4.39
N SER A 705 45.20 -31.22 4.71
CA SER A 705 44.79 -31.81 5.99
C SER A 705 44.97 -33.33 6.00
N GLY A 706 44.62 -34.01 4.91
CA GLY A 706 44.70 -35.47 4.81
C GLY A 706 46.11 -36.05 4.73
N ASN A 707 47.07 -35.33 4.14
CA ASN A 707 48.37 -35.90 3.73
C ASN A 707 49.58 -35.20 4.40
N ARG A 708 49.40 -34.67 5.63
CA ARG A 708 50.40 -33.84 6.36
C ARG A 708 51.83 -34.39 6.42
N ASN A 709 51.99 -35.71 6.41
CA ASN A 709 53.30 -36.37 6.49
C ASN A 709 54.00 -36.42 5.12
N GLU A 710 53.25 -36.67 4.03
CA GLU A 710 53.77 -36.63 2.65
C GLU A 710 54.14 -35.19 2.23
N LEU A 711 53.51 -34.19 2.88
CA LEU A 711 53.74 -32.75 2.77
C LEU A 711 54.87 -32.19 3.66
N ARG A 712 55.61 -33.05 4.36
CA ARG A 712 56.76 -32.70 5.21
C ARG A 712 58.02 -33.45 4.82
N VAL A 713 58.11 -33.88 3.56
CA VAL A 713 59.31 -34.55 3.04
C VAL A 713 60.33 -33.50 2.60
N TYR A 714 61.44 -33.42 3.33
CA TYR A 714 62.63 -32.65 2.98
C TYR A 714 63.58 -33.50 2.14
N LYS A 715 64.28 -32.87 1.20
CA LYS A 715 65.21 -33.50 0.24
C LYS A 715 66.54 -32.75 0.28
N PHE A 716 67.59 -33.47 0.68
CA PHE A 716 68.98 -33.01 0.73
C PHE A 716 69.83 -33.82 -0.25
N ARG A 717 71.04 -33.36 -0.55
CA ARG A 717 72.04 -34.18 -1.28
C ARG A 717 73.31 -34.32 -0.46
N PHE A 718 73.94 -35.48 -0.49
CA PHE A 718 75.22 -35.73 0.17
C PHE A 718 76.14 -36.58 -0.69
N ARG A 719 77.45 -36.47 -0.48
CA ARG A 719 78.45 -37.40 -1.01
C ARG A 719 79.62 -37.56 -0.05
N ARG A 720 80.34 -38.68 -0.10
CA ARG A 720 81.59 -38.83 0.66
C ARG A 720 82.69 -38.04 -0.06
N LYS A 721 83.56 -37.35 0.67
CA LYS A 721 84.69 -36.67 0.03
C LYS A 721 85.56 -37.68 -0.73
N GLY A 722 85.97 -37.32 -1.94
CA GLY A 722 86.65 -38.23 -2.87
C GLY A 722 85.71 -39.14 -3.68
N THR A 723 84.39 -39.01 -3.57
CA THR A 723 83.42 -39.62 -4.50
C THR A 723 82.76 -38.54 -5.36
N GLU A 724 82.53 -38.82 -6.65
CA GLU A 724 81.91 -37.86 -7.56
C GLU A 724 80.38 -37.80 -7.41
N THR A 725 79.76 -38.97 -7.18
CA THR A 725 78.31 -39.18 -7.16
C THR A 725 77.62 -38.55 -5.95
N TRP A 726 76.64 -37.68 -6.20
CA TRP A 726 75.70 -37.19 -5.19
C TRP A 726 74.55 -38.17 -4.97
N THR A 727 74.24 -38.45 -3.71
CA THR A 727 73.11 -39.28 -3.28
C THR A 727 72.03 -38.40 -2.66
N GLU A 728 70.76 -38.67 -3.00
CA GLU A 728 69.61 -37.98 -2.42
C GLU A 728 69.31 -38.54 -1.01
N LEU A 729 69.03 -37.66 -0.05
CA LEU A 729 68.67 -38.02 1.33
C LEU A 729 67.35 -37.35 1.71
N TYR A 730 66.37 -38.16 2.10
CA TYR A 730 65.02 -37.70 2.40
C TYR A 730 64.71 -37.79 3.89
N SER A 731 63.97 -36.82 4.42
CA SER A 731 63.67 -36.68 5.86
C SER A 731 62.22 -36.21 6.10
N PRO A 732 61.53 -36.61 7.19
CA PRO A 732 60.25 -36.03 7.61
C PRO A 732 60.38 -34.69 8.34
N GLU A 733 61.60 -34.28 8.73
CA GLU A 733 61.88 -33.08 9.53
C GLU A 733 63.16 -32.35 9.04
N PRO A 734 63.33 -31.05 9.32
CA PRO A 734 64.58 -30.35 9.03
C PRO A 734 65.76 -31.00 9.76
N ILE A 735 66.85 -31.28 9.03
CA ILE A 735 68.07 -31.84 9.62
C ILE A 735 68.79 -30.75 10.43
N LEU A 736 68.97 -31.02 11.72
CA LEU A 736 69.61 -30.16 12.70
C LEU A 736 71.13 -30.18 12.53
N GLU A 737 71.80 -29.12 12.98
CA GLU A 737 73.24 -28.96 12.86
C GLU A 737 73.91 -28.37 14.11
N LYS A 738 75.19 -28.68 14.29
CA LYS A 738 76.05 -28.10 15.31
C LYS A 738 77.46 -28.01 14.73
N THR A 739 77.99 -26.80 14.67
CA THR A 739 79.40 -26.55 14.34
C THR A 739 80.22 -26.52 15.61
N GLN A 740 81.34 -27.24 15.62
CA GLN A 740 82.33 -27.22 16.67
C GLN A 740 83.72 -27.40 16.03
N ASP A 741 84.68 -26.57 16.42
CA ASP A 741 86.09 -26.65 15.96
C ASP A 741 86.27 -26.66 14.42
N GLY A 742 85.36 -25.97 13.71
CA GLY A 742 85.33 -25.88 12.24
C GLY A 742 84.59 -27.02 11.52
N VAL A 743 84.19 -28.07 12.24
CA VAL A 743 83.41 -29.20 11.70
C VAL A 743 81.94 -29.05 12.08
N THR A 744 81.04 -29.14 11.10
CA THR A 744 79.60 -29.21 11.33
C THR A 744 79.16 -30.67 11.30
N GLN A 745 78.47 -31.11 12.36
CA GLN A 745 77.76 -32.38 12.41
C GLN A 745 76.27 -32.15 12.13
N TYR A 746 75.69 -33.01 11.28
CA TYR A 746 74.27 -33.02 10.94
C TYR A 746 73.55 -34.21 11.60
N TRP A 747 72.34 -33.99 12.15
CA TRP A 747 71.52 -35.09 12.68
C TRP A 747 70.01 -34.85 12.58
N GLY A 748 69.27 -35.94 12.68
CA GLY A 748 67.83 -36.01 12.51
C GLY A 748 67.39 -37.44 12.20
N GLN A 749 66.09 -37.63 12.02
CA GLN A 749 65.55 -38.86 11.42
C GLN A 749 65.65 -38.76 9.90
N VAL A 750 66.05 -39.83 9.22
CA VAL A 750 66.11 -39.89 7.76
C VAL A 750 65.50 -41.21 7.26
N TYR A 751 64.91 -41.17 6.08
CA TYR A 751 64.49 -42.39 5.39
C TYR A 751 65.71 -43.08 4.79
N TRP A 752 65.93 -44.35 5.13
CA TRP A 752 67.10 -45.11 4.66
C TRP A 752 66.78 -46.60 4.43
N CYS A 753 67.54 -47.25 3.55
CA CYS A 753 67.56 -48.70 3.37
C CYS A 753 69.00 -49.19 3.13
N GLU A 754 69.30 -50.41 3.58
CA GLU A 754 70.62 -51.05 3.37
C GLU A 754 70.74 -51.78 2.02
N LYS A 755 69.61 -52.00 1.33
CA LYS A 755 69.50 -52.74 0.08
C LYS A 755 68.35 -52.22 -0.77
N ASP A 756 68.54 -52.23 -2.08
CA ASP A 756 67.54 -51.84 -3.07
C ASP A 756 66.23 -52.65 -2.99
N ASP A 757 66.28 -53.89 -2.49
CA ASP A 757 65.11 -54.77 -2.35
C ASP A 757 64.27 -54.53 -1.08
N LYS A 758 64.54 -53.46 -0.32
CA LYS A 758 63.84 -53.14 0.93
C LYS A 758 63.07 -51.84 0.88
N ARG A 759 61.90 -51.84 1.54
CA ARG A 759 61.17 -50.61 1.88
C ARG A 759 62.01 -49.77 2.84
N MET A 760 61.97 -48.45 2.63
CA MET A 760 62.68 -47.48 3.47
C MET A 760 62.22 -47.57 4.93
N SER A 761 63.16 -47.54 5.86
CA SER A 761 62.91 -47.41 7.29
C SER A 761 63.32 -46.02 7.78
N LEU A 762 62.66 -45.52 8.82
CA LEU A 762 63.04 -44.25 9.43
C LEU A 762 64.13 -44.50 10.48
N LEU A 763 65.33 -43.97 10.25
CA LEU A 763 66.51 -44.18 11.08
C LEU A 763 67.18 -42.85 11.42
N HIS A 764 67.67 -42.72 12.65
CA HIS A 764 68.49 -41.56 13.03
C HIS A 764 69.83 -41.59 12.27
N THR A 765 70.34 -40.43 11.82
CA THR A 765 71.58 -40.38 11.01
C THR A 765 72.77 -41.09 11.66
N SER A 766 72.87 -41.11 13.00
CA SER A 766 73.92 -41.81 13.75
C SER A 766 73.83 -43.35 13.73
N ARG A 767 72.79 -43.93 13.13
CA ARG A 767 72.70 -45.37 12.79
C ARG A 767 73.00 -45.66 11.32
N VAL A 768 72.82 -44.65 10.46
CA VAL A 768 73.05 -44.72 9.01
C VAL A 768 74.53 -44.47 8.68
N PHE A 769 75.12 -43.46 9.31
CA PHE A 769 76.50 -43.05 9.11
C PHE A 769 77.32 -43.44 10.34
N ALA A 770 78.10 -44.52 10.26
CA ALA A 770 78.92 -45.03 11.36
C ALA A 770 79.89 -43.98 11.91
N ASP A 771 80.54 -43.24 11.02
CA ASP A 771 81.46 -42.14 11.35
C ASP A 771 80.74 -40.80 11.64
N LYS A 772 79.40 -40.81 11.67
CA LYS A 772 78.47 -39.66 11.67
C LYS A 772 78.48 -38.86 10.35
N LEU A 773 77.41 -38.09 10.12
CA LEU A 773 77.30 -37.18 8.99
C LEU A 773 77.97 -35.83 9.33
N THR A 774 79.25 -35.69 9.02
CA THR A 774 80.07 -34.50 9.31
C THR A 774 80.63 -33.86 8.04
N THR A 775 80.86 -32.53 8.08
CA THR A 775 81.58 -31.81 7.01
C THR A 775 83.06 -32.15 6.90
N GLU A 776 83.59 -33.00 7.78
CA GLU A 776 84.93 -33.57 7.66
C GLU A 776 84.97 -34.66 6.60
N LEU A 777 84.05 -35.63 6.68
CA LEU A 777 84.03 -36.85 5.84
C LEU A 777 83.11 -36.76 4.62
N PHE A 778 82.09 -35.91 4.70
CA PHE A 778 81.06 -35.74 3.68
C PHE A 778 80.98 -34.29 3.18
N GLU A 779 80.51 -34.14 1.96
CA GLU A 779 79.93 -32.89 1.47
C GLU A 779 78.41 -33.02 1.57
N PHE A 780 77.73 -31.97 2.04
CA PHE A 780 76.30 -31.96 2.32
C PHE A 780 75.69 -30.68 1.75
N GLU A 781 74.81 -30.83 0.76
CA GLU A 781 74.08 -29.71 0.17
C GLU A 781 72.73 -29.52 0.87
N ARG A 782 72.60 -28.33 1.45
CA ARG A 782 71.40 -27.82 2.11
C ARG A 782 71.25 -26.34 1.80
N ARG A 783 70.02 -25.88 1.58
CA ARG A 783 69.65 -24.46 1.49
C ARG A 783 69.49 -23.83 2.88
N VAL A 784 69.63 -22.51 2.98
CA VAL A 784 69.66 -21.80 4.27
C VAL A 784 68.32 -21.88 5.01
N SER A 785 67.20 -21.63 4.31
CA SER A 785 65.86 -21.80 4.89
C SER A 785 65.46 -23.28 4.88
N PRO A 786 64.85 -23.82 5.95
CA PRO A 786 64.29 -25.18 5.95
C PRO A 786 63.27 -25.42 4.83
N GLU A 787 62.45 -24.41 4.50
CA GLU A 787 61.42 -24.50 3.45
C GLU A 787 62.03 -24.67 2.05
N ASP A 788 63.21 -24.11 1.79
CA ASP A 788 63.96 -24.27 0.53
C ASP A 788 64.51 -25.70 0.33
N ASN A 789 64.44 -26.55 1.36
CA ASN A 789 64.88 -27.95 1.33
C ASN A 789 63.70 -28.93 1.21
N LEU A 790 62.49 -28.48 0.90
CA LEU A 790 61.34 -29.36 0.66
C LEU A 790 61.48 -30.11 -0.67
N ALA A 791 61.00 -31.36 -0.71
CA ALA A 791 60.92 -32.13 -1.94
C ALA A 791 59.96 -31.47 -2.95
N ALA A 792 60.29 -31.56 -4.25
CA ALA A 792 59.60 -30.83 -5.31
C ALA A 792 58.08 -31.07 -5.35
N HIS A 793 57.60 -32.29 -5.06
CA HIS A 793 56.16 -32.57 -4.97
C HIS A 793 55.45 -31.78 -3.87
N THR A 794 56.14 -31.49 -2.76
CA THR A 794 55.60 -30.68 -1.65
C THR A 794 55.54 -29.21 -2.04
N VAL A 795 56.59 -28.70 -2.68
CA VAL A 795 56.63 -27.31 -3.20
C VAL A 795 55.54 -27.11 -4.25
N TYR A 796 55.43 -28.04 -5.21
CA TYR A 796 54.42 -28.03 -6.25
C TYR A 796 52.99 -28.11 -5.69
N LEU A 797 52.72 -29.01 -4.74
CA LEU A 797 51.40 -29.13 -4.13
C LEU A 797 51.02 -27.86 -3.35
N ARG A 798 51.97 -27.21 -2.67
CA ARG A 798 51.75 -25.90 -2.04
C ARG A 798 51.47 -24.79 -3.07
N LYS A 799 52.20 -24.73 -4.19
CA LYS A 799 51.93 -23.82 -5.33
C LYS A 799 50.50 -24.02 -5.84
N LEU A 800 50.17 -25.26 -6.21
CA LEU A 800 48.86 -25.65 -6.74
C LEU A 800 47.70 -25.21 -5.82
N ILE A 801 47.89 -25.33 -4.51
CA ILE A 801 46.91 -24.94 -3.48
C ILE A 801 46.81 -23.42 -3.30
N ALA A 802 47.92 -22.68 -3.40
CA ALA A 802 47.88 -21.22 -3.40
C ALA A 802 47.09 -20.72 -4.62
N GLU A 803 47.48 -21.17 -5.81
CA GLU A 803 46.82 -20.81 -7.08
C GLU A 803 45.35 -21.27 -7.12
N ALA A 804 45.00 -22.41 -6.51
CA ALA A 804 43.62 -22.88 -6.43
C ALA A 804 42.68 -21.95 -5.62
N ASN A 805 43.21 -21.10 -4.73
CA ASN A 805 42.41 -20.09 -4.04
C ASN A 805 42.09 -18.90 -4.95
N GLU A 806 43.01 -18.54 -5.85
CA GLU A 806 42.88 -17.42 -6.78
C GLU A 806 42.20 -17.82 -8.10
N ALA A 807 42.26 -19.10 -8.48
CA ALA A 807 41.70 -19.64 -9.72
C ALA A 807 40.17 -19.44 -9.82
N SER A 808 39.73 -18.70 -10.85
CA SER A 808 38.32 -18.44 -11.15
C SER A 808 37.57 -19.60 -11.82
N ALA A 809 38.31 -20.56 -12.39
CA ALA A 809 37.78 -21.81 -12.93
C ALA A 809 38.69 -22.98 -12.52
N MET A 810 38.25 -23.76 -11.54
CA MET A 810 39.08 -24.79 -10.90
C MET A 810 39.35 -26.01 -11.80
N ASP A 811 38.41 -26.36 -12.68
CA ASP A 811 38.57 -27.46 -13.64
C ASP A 811 39.69 -27.17 -14.65
N ILE A 812 39.71 -25.97 -15.22
CA ILE A 812 40.75 -25.48 -16.12
C ILE A 812 42.09 -25.41 -15.40
N HIS A 813 42.12 -24.96 -14.14
CA HIS A 813 43.32 -24.98 -13.29
C HIS A 813 43.85 -26.41 -13.07
N LEU A 814 42.98 -27.36 -12.75
CA LEU A 814 43.38 -28.76 -12.57
C LEU A 814 43.82 -29.44 -13.88
N LEU A 815 43.24 -29.10 -15.03
CA LEU A 815 43.70 -29.56 -16.34
C LEU A 815 45.09 -29.00 -16.68
N LYS A 816 45.35 -27.72 -16.38
CA LYS A 816 46.69 -27.12 -16.54
C LYS A 816 47.71 -27.78 -15.61
N ALA A 817 47.34 -28.05 -14.36
CA ALA A 817 48.17 -28.79 -13.40
C ALA A 817 48.44 -30.25 -13.82
N LEU A 818 47.48 -30.93 -14.47
CA LEU A 818 47.70 -32.26 -15.07
C LEU A 818 48.66 -32.20 -16.27
N GLY A 819 48.65 -31.10 -17.03
CA GLY A 819 49.67 -30.80 -18.04
C GLY A 819 51.06 -30.62 -17.43
N GLU A 820 51.21 -29.75 -16.42
CA GLU A 820 52.48 -29.52 -15.72
C GLU A 820 53.06 -30.82 -15.13
N LEU A 821 52.22 -31.65 -14.49
CA LEU A 821 52.62 -32.94 -13.90
C LEU A 821 53.03 -33.99 -14.93
N ARG A 822 52.54 -33.90 -16.18
CA ARG A 822 52.94 -34.78 -17.29
C ARG A 822 54.34 -34.46 -17.80
N THR A 823 54.79 -33.22 -17.66
CA THR A 823 56.04 -32.69 -18.23
C THR A 823 57.11 -32.32 -17.19
N SER A 824 56.85 -32.52 -15.90
CA SER A 824 57.80 -32.15 -14.84
C SER A 824 58.93 -33.17 -14.70
N GLU A 825 60.17 -32.70 -14.83
CA GLU A 825 61.39 -33.48 -14.53
C GLU A 825 61.85 -33.33 -13.06
N GLU A 826 61.34 -32.33 -12.33
CA GLU A 826 61.73 -32.05 -10.93
C GLU A 826 61.00 -32.94 -9.92
N ILE A 827 59.77 -33.36 -10.25
CA ILE A 827 58.88 -34.12 -9.36
C ILE A 827 59.10 -35.62 -9.58
N ASP A 828 59.42 -36.35 -8.51
CA ASP A 828 59.58 -37.79 -8.55
C ASP A 828 58.31 -38.51 -9.08
N THR A 829 58.48 -39.50 -9.96
CA THR A 829 57.42 -40.09 -10.81
C THR A 829 56.18 -40.58 -10.06
N ILE A 830 56.36 -41.19 -8.88
CA ILE A 830 55.25 -41.72 -8.09
C ILE A 830 54.47 -40.61 -7.36
N PRO A 831 55.11 -39.64 -6.66
CA PRO A 831 54.44 -38.41 -6.22
C PRO A 831 53.67 -37.66 -7.31
N ALA A 832 54.21 -37.55 -8.53
CA ALA A 832 53.49 -36.93 -9.66
C ALA A 832 52.18 -37.69 -9.98
N ALA A 833 52.25 -39.03 -10.09
CA ALA A 833 51.09 -39.87 -10.35
C ALA A 833 50.08 -39.92 -9.17
N TRP A 834 50.57 -39.90 -7.92
CA TRP A 834 49.77 -39.81 -6.69
C TRP A 834 48.89 -38.56 -6.69
N LEU A 835 49.38 -37.45 -7.26
CA LEU A 835 48.64 -36.19 -7.38
C LEU A 835 47.73 -36.23 -8.60
N ALA A 836 48.24 -36.60 -9.77
CA ALA A 836 47.46 -36.68 -11.00
C ALA A 836 46.22 -37.59 -10.86
N LYS A 837 46.37 -38.76 -10.21
CA LYS A 837 45.28 -39.68 -9.87
C LYS A 837 44.17 -39.03 -9.03
N ARG A 838 44.54 -38.16 -8.07
CA ARG A 838 43.58 -37.39 -7.25
C ARG A 838 42.92 -36.27 -8.06
N LEU A 839 43.67 -35.52 -8.87
CA LEU A 839 43.12 -34.45 -9.69
C LEU A 839 42.13 -34.97 -10.75
N VAL A 840 42.46 -36.09 -11.41
CA VAL A 840 41.54 -36.80 -12.33
C VAL A 840 40.27 -37.25 -11.60
N HIS A 841 40.37 -37.79 -10.39
CA HIS A 841 39.21 -38.18 -9.58
C HIS A 841 38.36 -36.96 -9.20
N PHE A 842 38.98 -35.84 -8.81
CA PHE A 842 38.27 -34.61 -8.49
C PHE A 842 37.52 -34.04 -9.71
N LEU A 843 38.14 -34.04 -10.89
CA LEU A 843 37.48 -33.62 -12.14
C LEU A 843 36.28 -34.51 -12.47
N TYR A 844 36.43 -35.84 -12.37
CA TYR A 844 35.33 -36.79 -12.57
C TYR A 844 34.16 -36.57 -11.59
N GLU A 845 34.43 -36.44 -10.29
CA GLU A 845 33.38 -36.33 -9.28
C GLU A 845 32.60 -35.00 -9.28
N ASN A 846 33.09 -33.95 -9.95
CA ASN A 846 32.43 -32.63 -9.94
C ASN A 846 32.05 -32.14 -11.35
N CYS A 847 32.82 -32.46 -12.38
CA CYS A 847 32.71 -31.84 -13.71
C CYS A 847 32.43 -32.84 -14.84
N HIS A 848 31.94 -34.05 -14.54
CA HIS A 848 31.62 -35.09 -15.52
C HIS A 848 30.68 -34.61 -16.66
N ALA A 849 29.85 -33.60 -16.42
CA ALA A 849 28.97 -33.01 -17.44
C ALA A 849 29.73 -32.29 -18.57
N GLU A 850 30.69 -31.41 -18.24
CA GLU A 850 31.52 -30.71 -19.24
C GLU A 850 32.69 -31.58 -19.75
N LEU A 851 33.06 -32.60 -18.96
CA LEU A 851 34.21 -33.47 -19.18
C LEU A 851 33.81 -34.96 -19.10
N PRO A 852 32.92 -35.46 -19.98
CA PRO A 852 32.57 -36.88 -20.02
C PRO A 852 33.78 -37.78 -20.29
N GLU A 853 34.86 -37.24 -20.86
CA GLU A 853 36.14 -37.92 -21.06
C GLU A 853 36.80 -38.39 -19.75
N THR A 854 36.49 -37.76 -18.61
CA THR A 854 37.07 -38.08 -17.29
C THR A 854 36.82 -39.50 -16.81
N THR A 855 35.73 -40.15 -17.24
CA THR A 855 35.43 -41.55 -16.88
C THR A 855 36.56 -42.48 -17.32
N TYR A 856 37.04 -42.33 -18.56
CA TYR A 856 38.14 -43.13 -19.10
C TYR A 856 39.46 -42.83 -18.39
N TRP A 857 39.69 -41.57 -18.01
CA TRP A 857 40.89 -41.16 -17.27
C TRP A 857 40.94 -41.78 -15.87
N VAL A 858 39.79 -41.83 -15.17
CA VAL A 858 39.66 -42.49 -13.87
C VAL A 858 39.94 -44.00 -13.98
N ASP A 859 39.49 -44.65 -15.05
CA ASP A 859 39.78 -46.07 -15.26
C ASP A 859 41.28 -46.35 -15.50
N PHE A 860 41.96 -45.53 -16.31
CA PHE A 860 43.43 -45.65 -16.44
C PHE A 860 44.15 -45.32 -15.13
N ALA A 861 43.67 -44.36 -14.35
CA ALA A 861 44.25 -44.02 -13.05
C ALA A 861 44.07 -45.15 -12.00
N LYS A 862 43.08 -46.04 -12.14
CA LYS A 862 42.94 -47.24 -11.28
C LYS A 862 44.07 -48.26 -11.47
N GLU A 863 44.63 -48.38 -12.68
CA GLU A 863 45.68 -49.38 -13.01
C GLU A 863 47.02 -49.15 -12.27
N ILE A 864 47.25 -47.91 -11.81
CA ILE A 864 48.47 -47.46 -11.12
C ILE A 864 48.37 -47.70 -9.61
N ASP A 865 49.33 -48.42 -9.04
CA ASP A 865 49.56 -48.37 -7.59
C ASP A 865 50.54 -47.23 -7.26
N THR A 866 50.16 -46.40 -6.30
CA THR A 866 50.95 -45.27 -5.80
C THR A 866 51.36 -45.44 -4.33
N ASN A 867 51.01 -46.58 -3.70
CA ASN A 867 51.34 -46.92 -2.31
C ASN A 867 52.63 -47.78 -2.22
N VAL A 868 53.63 -47.37 -3.02
CA VAL A 868 54.94 -48.03 -3.17
C VAL A 868 56.02 -47.21 -2.45
N PRO A 869 57.17 -47.81 -2.05
CA PRO A 869 58.23 -47.11 -1.31
C PRO A 869 59.06 -46.18 -2.22
N TRP A 870 58.41 -45.17 -2.79
CA TRP A 870 58.88 -44.37 -3.93
C TRP A 870 60.24 -43.70 -3.75
N ILE A 871 60.63 -43.38 -2.51
CA ILE A 871 61.94 -42.80 -2.18
C ILE A 871 63.07 -43.80 -2.54
N ASN A 872 62.84 -45.11 -2.38
CA ASN A 872 63.70 -46.14 -2.96
C ASN A 872 63.27 -46.38 -4.43
N LYS A 873 63.96 -45.65 -5.33
CA LYS A 873 63.77 -45.72 -6.79
C LYS A 873 64.14 -47.08 -7.40
N ASN A 874 64.99 -47.86 -6.74
CA ASN A 874 65.45 -49.17 -7.22
C ASN A 874 64.52 -50.33 -6.79
N HIS A 875 63.61 -50.09 -5.83
CA HIS A 875 62.69 -51.10 -5.31
C HIS A 875 61.82 -51.72 -6.44
N PRO A 876 61.61 -53.05 -6.46
CA PRO A 876 60.83 -53.70 -7.53
C PRO A 876 59.42 -53.12 -7.70
N GLU A 877 58.73 -52.82 -6.59
CA GLU A 877 57.40 -52.18 -6.61
C GLU A 877 57.45 -50.77 -7.21
N THR A 878 58.47 -49.96 -6.86
CA THR A 878 58.64 -48.58 -7.36
C THR A 878 58.91 -48.57 -8.86
N ARG A 879 59.74 -49.50 -9.37
CA ARG A 879 60.04 -49.61 -10.80
C ARG A 879 58.81 -50.05 -11.61
N LEU A 880 58.12 -51.11 -11.17
CA LEU A 880 56.88 -51.57 -11.83
C LEU A 880 55.78 -50.50 -11.82
N ALA A 881 55.65 -49.73 -10.73
CA ALA A 881 54.74 -48.60 -10.66
C ALA A 881 55.16 -47.48 -11.63
N SER A 882 56.45 -47.17 -11.74
CA SER A 882 56.97 -46.13 -12.64
C SER A 882 56.74 -46.47 -14.12
N GLU A 883 56.92 -47.74 -14.51
CA GLU A 883 56.58 -48.25 -15.85
C GLU A 883 55.08 -48.06 -16.16
N LYS A 884 54.20 -48.35 -15.19
CA LYS A 884 52.76 -48.11 -15.32
C LYS A 884 52.41 -46.61 -15.40
N VAL A 885 53.12 -45.74 -14.68
CA VAL A 885 52.93 -44.28 -14.76
C VAL A 885 53.32 -43.74 -16.14
N ALA A 886 54.40 -44.23 -16.73
CA ALA A 886 54.76 -43.89 -18.11
C ALA A 886 53.66 -44.32 -19.11
N ALA A 887 53.12 -45.55 -18.96
CA ALA A 887 52.01 -46.03 -19.77
C ALA A 887 50.73 -45.20 -19.58
N PHE A 888 50.40 -44.77 -18.35
CA PHE A 888 49.29 -43.86 -18.06
C PHE A 888 49.44 -42.52 -18.80
N TRP A 889 50.60 -41.86 -18.72
CA TRP A 889 50.81 -40.58 -19.39
C TRP A 889 50.78 -40.69 -20.93
N VAL A 890 51.03 -41.87 -21.51
CA VAL A 890 50.81 -42.13 -22.94
C VAL A 890 49.32 -42.28 -23.27
N LYS A 891 48.50 -42.85 -22.38
CA LYS A 891 47.04 -42.97 -22.53
C LYS A 891 46.29 -41.64 -22.34
N MET A 892 46.84 -40.69 -21.59
CA MET A 892 46.19 -39.40 -21.31
C MET A 892 46.23 -38.44 -22.53
N PRO A 893 45.13 -37.74 -22.84
CA PRO A 893 45.06 -36.83 -23.99
C PRO A 893 45.93 -35.58 -23.78
N ASP A 894 46.12 -34.81 -24.85
CA ASP A 894 46.48 -33.40 -24.71
C ASP A 894 45.29 -32.64 -24.09
N PHE A 895 45.56 -31.85 -23.04
CA PHE A 895 44.54 -31.10 -22.31
C PHE A 895 44.29 -29.70 -22.92
N GLU A 896 45.22 -29.14 -23.70
CA GLU A 896 45.09 -27.79 -24.25
C GLU A 896 43.86 -27.61 -25.17
N PRO A 897 43.50 -28.56 -26.07
CA PRO A 897 42.27 -28.47 -26.85
C PRO A 897 40.99 -28.55 -26.01
N ILE A 898 41.05 -29.20 -24.84
CA ILE A 898 39.93 -29.33 -23.89
C ILE A 898 39.79 -28.03 -23.08
N ILE A 899 40.91 -27.49 -22.60
CA ILE A 899 41.00 -26.18 -21.94
C ILE A 899 40.37 -25.10 -22.84
N ARG A 900 40.74 -25.04 -24.13
CA ARG A 900 40.14 -24.08 -25.08
C ARG A 900 38.63 -24.28 -25.30
N ARG A 901 38.13 -25.52 -25.31
CA ARG A 901 36.68 -25.81 -25.35
C ARG A 901 35.99 -25.20 -24.12
N LEU A 902 36.52 -25.46 -22.93
CA LEU A 902 35.96 -24.99 -21.66
C LEU A 902 36.04 -23.47 -21.50
N GLU A 903 37.14 -22.85 -21.91
CA GLU A 903 37.32 -21.39 -21.89
C GLU A 903 36.33 -20.72 -22.87
N ALA A 904 36.12 -21.28 -24.07
CA ALA A 904 35.15 -20.78 -25.04
C ALA A 904 33.69 -20.99 -24.60
N ASN A 905 33.32 -22.16 -24.06
CA ASN A 905 31.99 -22.41 -23.46
C ASN A 905 31.67 -21.35 -22.40
N ARG A 906 32.60 -21.12 -21.46
CA ARG A 906 32.45 -20.11 -20.40
C ARG A 906 32.39 -18.68 -20.95
N ALA A 907 33.21 -18.35 -21.93
CA ALA A 907 33.19 -17.04 -22.57
C ALA A 907 31.84 -16.78 -23.27
N LEU A 908 31.27 -17.77 -23.96
CA LEU A 908 29.94 -17.67 -24.58
C LEU A 908 28.81 -17.55 -23.55
N LEU A 909 28.87 -18.28 -22.44
CA LEU A 909 27.88 -18.21 -21.36
C LEU A 909 27.92 -16.87 -20.61
N CYS A 910 29.11 -16.38 -20.26
CA CYS A 910 29.29 -15.02 -19.72
C CYS A 910 28.78 -13.97 -20.70
N ALA A 911 29.04 -14.16 -21.99
CA ALA A 911 28.63 -13.23 -23.03
C ALA A 911 27.10 -13.22 -23.27
N SER A 912 26.43 -14.37 -23.23
CA SER A 912 24.98 -14.46 -23.47
C SER A 912 24.19 -13.77 -22.36
N LEU A 913 24.53 -14.07 -21.11
CA LEU A 913 23.97 -13.41 -19.93
C LEU A 913 24.32 -11.91 -19.87
N SER A 914 25.38 -11.47 -20.57
CA SER A 914 25.80 -10.08 -20.70
C SER A 914 25.37 -9.38 -22.00
N PHE A 915 24.40 -9.91 -22.74
CA PHE A 915 23.88 -9.22 -23.94
C PHE A 915 23.16 -7.91 -23.60
N GLY A 916 22.69 -7.71 -22.36
CA GLY A 916 22.00 -6.48 -21.94
C GLY A 916 20.70 -6.24 -22.71
N VAL A 917 19.93 -7.31 -22.96
CA VAL A 917 18.78 -7.30 -23.87
C VAL A 917 17.66 -6.39 -23.35
N GLN A 918 17.25 -5.43 -24.17
CA GLN A 918 16.22 -4.43 -23.83
C GLN A 918 15.08 -4.47 -24.85
N CYS A 919 13.85 -4.15 -24.42
CA CYS A 919 12.73 -3.95 -25.33
C CYS A 919 12.90 -2.60 -26.05
N VAL A 920 12.83 -2.60 -27.38
CA VAL A 920 13.09 -1.42 -28.24
C VAL A 920 11.89 -1.01 -29.08
N GLY A 921 10.75 -1.69 -28.93
CA GLY A 921 9.51 -1.39 -29.65
C GLY A 921 8.57 -2.60 -29.69
N SER A 922 7.50 -2.48 -30.47
CA SER A 922 6.63 -3.62 -30.80
C SER A 922 6.16 -3.60 -32.25
N ILE A 923 5.72 -4.76 -32.71
CA ILE A 923 5.07 -4.90 -34.01
C ILE A 923 3.64 -4.37 -33.93
N GLN A 924 3.28 -3.51 -34.87
CA GLN A 924 2.04 -2.74 -34.91
C GLN A 924 1.41 -2.82 -36.30
N PRO A 925 0.09 -2.60 -36.45
CA PRO A 925 -0.54 -2.56 -37.76
C PRO A 925 0.00 -1.40 -38.60
N SER A 926 0.28 -1.66 -39.87
CA SER A 926 0.41 -0.61 -40.88
C SER A 926 -0.98 -0.11 -41.27
N GLY A 927 -1.10 1.19 -41.57
CA GLY A 927 -2.39 1.78 -41.96
C GLY A 927 -2.92 1.24 -43.28
N ASP A 928 -2.01 0.82 -44.16
CA ASP A 928 -2.35 0.30 -45.48
C ASP A 928 -2.35 -1.24 -45.50
N SER A 929 -3.46 -1.81 -45.98
CA SER A 929 -3.59 -3.23 -46.40
C SER A 929 -3.25 -4.32 -45.37
N GLY A 930 -3.34 -4.02 -44.06
CA GLY A 930 -3.15 -5.03 -43.00
C GLY A 930 -1.71 -5.54 -42.85
N GLY A 931 -0.73 -4.84 -43.41
CA GLY A 931 0.69 -5.11 -43.18
C GLY A 931 1.10 -4.89 -41.73
N MET A 932 2.27 -5.41 -41.34
CA MET A 932 2.87 -5.18 -40.03
C MET A 932 4.09 -4.27 -40.15
N LYS A 933 4.31 -3.41 -39.14
CA LYS A 933 5.48 -2.53 -39.04
C LYS A 933 6.05 -2.53 -37.62
N LEU A 934 7.36 -2.33 -37.48
CA LEU A 934 7.97 -2.03 -36.20
C LEU A 934 7.67 -0.57 -35.81
N VAL A 935 7.12 -0.35 -34.61
CA VAL A 935 7.11 0.96 -33.96
C VAL A 935 8.11 0.89 -32.80
N SER A 936 9.20 1.65 -32.94
CA SER A 936 10.27 1.70 -31.94
C SER A 936 10.00 2.75 -30.86
N CYS A 937 10.37 2.45 -29.62
CA CYS A 937 10.37 3.41 -28.51
C CYS A 937 11.73 4.11 -28.30
N ILE A 938 12.76 3.77 -29.07
CA ILE A 938 14.11 4.37 -28.97
C ILE A 938 14.45 5.20 -30.21
N THR A 939 15.26 6.24 -30.02
CA THR A 939 15.66 7.18 -31.08
C THR A 939 16.91 6.73 -31.85
N SER A 940 17.77 5.94 -31.21
CA SER A 940 18.92 5.30 -31.87
C SER A 940 18.50 4.00 -32.55
N ARG A 941 18.82 3.83 -33.84
CA ARG A 941 18.70 2.53 -34.50
C ARG A 941 19.62 1.52 -33.79
N PRO A 942 19.10 0.39 -33.26
CA PRO A 942 19.93 -0.63 -32.62
C PRO A 942 20.74 -1.40 -33.67
N ASP A 943 21.84 -2.02 -33.22
CA ASP A 943 22.77 -2.73 -34.12
C ASP A 943 22.17 -4.05 -34.66
N GLU A 944 21.22 -4.62 -33.91
CA GLU A 944 20.56 -5.89 -34.17
C GLU A 944 19.15 -5.87 -33.55
N LEU A 945 18.17 -6.51 -34.20
CA LEU A 945 16.78 -6.63 -33.72
C LEU A 945 16.42 -8.09 -33.49
N TRP A 946 15.91 -8.42 -32.31
CA TRP A 946 15.54 -9.78 -31.89
C TRP A 946 14.04 -9.88 -31.58
N VAL A 947 13.49 -11.06 -31.83
CA VAL A 947 12.15 -11.45 -31.35
C VAL A 947 12.25 -12.72 -30.53
N LEU A 948 11.39 -12.83 -29.51
CA LEU A 948 11.32 -13.99 -28.62
C LEU A 948 10.17 -14.90 -29.06
N GLN A 949 10.49 -16.03 -29.67
CA GLN A 949 9.52 -17.00 -30.16
C GLN A 949 9.25 -18.08 -29.10
N ALA A 950 7.97 -18.43 -28.94
CA ALA A 950 7.52 -19.52 -28.06
C ALA A 950 6.43 -20.32 -28.78
N SER A 951 6.82 -21.46 -29.35
CA SER A 951 5.98 -22.28 -30.22
C SER A 951 5.15 -23.29 -29.42
N ALA A 952 3.87 -22.99 -29.23
CA ALA A 952 2.93 -23.80 -28.43
C ALA A 952 3.34 -23.96 -26.94
N VAL A 953 2.56 -24.75 -26.20
CA VAL A 953 2.81 -25.07 -24.79
C VAL A 953 3.93 -26.11 -24.71
N ASN A 954 4.82 -26.01 -23.72
CA ASN A 954 5.97 -26.88 -23.45
C ASN A 954 7.22 -26.74 -24.36
N VAL A 955 7.31 -25.72 -25.24
CA VAL A 955 8.59 -25.37 -25.90
C VAL A 955 9.20 -24.15 -25.23
N LEU A 956 10.43 -24.27 -24.73
CA LEU A 956 11.17 -23.17 -24.11
C LEU A 956 11.32 -22.00 -25.11
N PRO A 957 11.16 -20.74 -24.66
CA PRO A 957 11.25 -19.59 -25.54
C PRO A 957 12.69 -19.39 -26.05
N GLN A 958 12.81 -18.95 -27.29
CA GLN A 958 14.08 -18.78 -28.00
C GLN A 958 14.17 -17.41 -28.67
N PHE A 959 15.33 -16.76 -28.57
CA PHE A 959 15.59 -15.55 -29.35
C PHE A 959 15.87 -15.90 -30.82
N LYS A 960 15.39 -15.03 -31.71
CA LYS A 960 15.67 -15.08 -33.16
C LYS A 960 16.00 -13.69 -33.67
N VAL A 961 17.06 -13.58 -34.47
CA VAL A 961 17.45 -12.34 -35.14
C VAL A 961 16.47 -12.06 -36.27
N LEU A 962 15.83 -10.90 -36.21
CA LEU A 962 14.87 -10.39 -37.19
C LEU A 962 15.52 -9.49 -38.23
N SER A 963 16.55 -8.71 -37.84
CA SER A 963 17.32 -7.83 -38.75
C SER A 963 18.64 -7.40 -38.10
N THR A 964 19.65 -7.15 -38.95
CA THR A 964 20.93 -6.51 -38.61
C THR A 964 20.99 -5.04 -39.08
N ILE A 965 22.00 -4.28 -38.66
CA ILE A 965 22.32 -2.97 -39.26
C ILE A 965 22.68 -3.15 -40.75
N GLY A 966 22.20 -2.21 -41.57
CA GLY A 966 22.30 -2.24 -43.03
C GLY A 966 20.99 -2.70 -43.67
N ASP A 967 20.45 -3.82 -43.20
CA ASP A 967 19.27 -4.46 -43.80
C ASP A 967 17.95 -3.71 -43.54
N SER A 968 16.98 -3.90 -44.42
CA SER A 968 15.57 -3.61 -44.16
C SER A 968 14.89 -4.88 -43.63
N ILE A 969 14.04 -4.77 -42.61
CA ILE A 969 13.26 -5.92 -42.13
C ILE A 969 12.38 -6.44 -43.28
N ASP A 970 12.61 -7.69 -43.69
CA ASP A 970 11.85 -8.36 -44.73
C ASP A 970 10.37 -8.57 -44.33
N ALA A 971 9.46 -8.24 -45.24
CA ALA A 971 8.02 -8.35 -45.03
C ALA A 971 7.53 -9.80 -44.91
N GLU A 972 8.18 -10.77 -45.59
CA GLU A 972 7.84 -12.19 -45.41
C GLU A 972 8.34 -12.73 -44.07
N SER A 973 9.52 -12.31 -43.64
CA SER A 973 10.05 -12.62 -42.31
C SER A 973 9.18 -12.03 -41.19
N LEU A 974 8.65 -10.81 -41.34
CA LEU A 974 7.64 -10.27 -40.42
C LEU A 974 6.36 -11.12 -40.37
N LYS A 975 5.82 -11.54 -41.53
CA LYS A 975 4.63 -12.42 -41.58
C LYS A 975 4.85 -13.79 -40.96
N ARG A 976 6.06 -14.36 -41.13
CA ARG A 976 6.42 -15.69 -40.65
C ARG A 976 6.71 -15.72 -39.15
N ASP A 977 7.43 -14.71 -38.66
CA ASP A 977 8.07 -14.76 -37.33
C ASP A 977 7.45 -13.82 -36.28
N CYS A 978 6.49 -12.98 -36.67
CA CYS A 978 5.90 -11.95 -35.80
C CYS A 978 4.36 -11.85 -35.90
N PHE A 979 3.76 -11.15 -34.94
CA PHE A 979 2.33 -10.80 -34.91
C PHE A 979 2.11 -9.43 -34.25
N VAL A 980 0.95 -8.81 -34.48
CA VAL A 980 0.60 -7.49 -33.91
C VAL A 980 0.63 -7.54 -32.37
N GLY A 981 1.26 -6.54 -31.74
CA GLY A 981 1.50 -6.47 -30.30
C GLY A 981 2.85 -7.04 -29.86
N MET A 982 3.46 -7.95 -30.63
CA MET A 982 4.67 -8.66 -30.22
C MET A 982 5.83 -7.68 -29.89
N PRO A 983 6.39 -7.73 -28.67
CA PRO A 983 7.56 -6.93 -28.30
C PRO A 983 8.80 -7.34 -29.10
N VAL A 984 9.58 -6.33 -29.49
CA VAL A 984 10.85 -6.48 -30.20
C VAL A 984 11.97 -6.00 -29.30
N PHE A 985 13.05 -6.77 -29.27
CA PHE A 985 14.19 -6.58 -28.39
C PHE A 985 15.45 -6.21 -29.19
N ALA A 986 16.48 -5.73 -28.51
CA ALA A 986 17.83 -5.62 -29.03
C ALA A 986 18.85 -5.92 -27.93
N PRO A 987 20.03 -6.48 -28.25
CA PRO A 987 21.17 -6.46 -27.35
C PRO A 987 21.68 -5.02 -27.15
N ALA A 988 22.45 -4.81 -26.08
CA ALA A 988 23.10 -3.54 -25.82
C ALA A 988 24.07 -3.15 -26.95
N ARG A 989 24.25 -1.85 -27.17
CA ARG A 989 25.01 -1.32 -28.32
C ARG A 989 26.44 -1.89 -28.37
N GLY A 990 26.85 -2.41 -29.51
CA GLY A 990 28.15 -3.04 -29.71
C GLY A 990 28.25 -4.50 -29.24
N ARG A 991 27.14 -5.13 -28.81
CA ARG A 991 27.03 -6.56 -28.45
C ARG A 991 26.31 -7.39 -29.52
N GLU A 992 26.53 -7.09 -30.80
CA GLU A 992 25.98 -7.85 -31.93
C GLU A 992 26.37 -9.35 -31.82
N SER A 993 25.40 -10.26 -31.97
CA SER A 993 25.58 -11.72 -31.78
C SER A 993 26.82 -12.25 -32.53
N SER A 994 26.91 -12.00 -33.83
CA SER A 994 28.04 -12.45 -34.67
C SER A 994 29.41 -11.89 -34.26
N LYS A 995 29.44 -10.72 -33.61
CA LYS A 995 30.68 -10.04 -33.16
C LYS A 995 31.08 -10.53 -31.78
N VAL A 996 30.12 -10.72 -30.89
CA VAL A 996 30.32 -11.34 -29.58
C VAL A 996 30.79 -12.78 -29.75
N LEU A 997 30.24 -13.54 -30.71
CA LEU A 997 30.73 -14.87 -31.10
C LEU A 997 32.19 -14.84 -31.58
N ARG A 998 32.56 -13.89 -32.45
CA ARG A 998 33.96 -13.74 -32.91
C ARG A 998 34.93 -13.40 -31.79
N ASN A 999 34.49 -12.69 -30.75
CA ASN A 999 35.31 -12.33 -29.61
C ASN A 999 35.44 -13.47 -28.58
N ALA A 1000 34.33 -14.18 -28.30
CA ALA A 1000 34.30 -15.29 -27.33
C ALA A 1000 34.85 -16.61 -27.89
N CYS A 1001 34.71 -16.83 -29.20
CA CYS A 1001 35.23 -18.00 -29.90
C CYS A 1001 35.86 -17.58 -31.25
N PRO A 1002 37.14 -17.13 -31.25
CA PRO A 1002 37.81 -16.63 -32.46
C PRO A 1002 38.09 -17.73 -33.50
N GLU A 1003 38.46 -18.92 -33.05
CA GLU A 1003 38.77 -20.07 -33.91
C GLU A 1003 37.50 -20.72 -34.49
N GLU A 1004 37.35 -20.74 -35.81
CA GLU A 1004 36.21 -21.38 -36.49
C GLU A 1004 36.17 -22.91 -36.31
N SER A 1005 37.33 -23.53 -36.07
CA SER A 1005 37.48 -24.92 -35.64
C SER A 1005 36.83 -25.22 -34.29
N LEU A 1006 36.84 -24.26 -33.35
CA LEU A 1006 36.22 -24.41 -32.03
C LEU A 1006 34.70 -24.16 -32.07
N ARG A 1007 34.20 -23.28 -32.94
CA ARG A 1007 32.74 -23.00 -33.07
C ARG A 1007 31.88 -24.25 -33.34
N LYS A 1008 32.46 -25.29 -33.94
CA LYS A 1008 31.79 -26.59 -34.19
C LYS A 1008 31.90 -27.58 -33.03
N ARG A 1009 32.45 -27.17 -31.89
CA ARG A 1009 32.78 -27.99 -30.70
C ARG A 1009 32.43 -27.33 -29.36
N VAL A 1010 31.90 -26.11 -29.39
CA VAL A 1010 31.38 -25.39 -28.22
C VAL A 1010 29.89 -25.61 -28.08
N GLU A 1011 29.38 -25.52 -26.87
CA GLU A 1011 27.94 -25.56 -26.60
C GLU A 1011 27.38 -24.15 -26.57
N PHE A 1012 26.37 -23.89 -27.40
CA PHE A 1012 25.75 -22.57 -27.46
C PHE A 1012 24.72 -22.40 -26.34
N PRO A 1013 24.79 -21.33 -25.53
CA PRO A 1013 23.79 -21.03 -24.50
C PRO A 1013 22.37 -21.00 -25.07
N GLN A 1014 21.37 -21.39 -24.28
CA GLN A 1014 19.99 -21.49 -24.76
C GLN A 1014 19.43 -20.12 -25.17
N SER A 1015 19.86 -19.05 -24.50
CA SER A 1015 19.53 -17.67 -24.87
C SER A 1015 20.22 -17.16 -26.13
N TRP A 1016 21.20 -17.88 -26.68
CA TRP A 1016 21.88 -17.45 -27.90
C TRP A 1016 20.92 -17.51 -29.10
N PRO A 1017 20.74 -16.42 -29.88
CA PRO A 1017 19.75 -16.40 -30.96
C PRO A 1017 19.97 -17.54 -31.97
N VAL A 1018 18.92 -18.30 -32.26
CA VAL A 1018 19.06 -19.63 -32.90
C VAL A 1018 19.62 -19.56 -34.33
N ASN A 1019 19.32 -18.48 -35.05
CA ASN A 1019 19.84 -18.19 -36.38
C ASN A 1019 21.17 -17.39 -36.39
N ALA A 1020 21.85 -17.29 -35.25
CA ALA A 1020 23.17 -16.67 -35.10
C ALA A 1020 24.16 -17.55 -34.30
N ARG A 1021 23.93 -18.87 -34.30
CA ARG A 1021 24.82 -19.92 -33.77
C ARG A 1021 25.75 -20.39 -34.90
#